data_AF-A0A2D0LHD8-F1
#
_entry.id   AF-A0A2D0LHD8-F1
#
_cell.length_a   1.000
_cell.length_b   1.000
_cell.length_c   1.000
_cell.angle_alpha   90.00
_cell.angle_beta   90.00
_cell.angle_gamma   90.00
#
_symmetry.space_group_name_H-M   'P 1'
#
loop_
_entity.id
_entity.type
_entity.pdbx_description
1 polymer ?
#
loop_
_entity_poly.entity_id
_entity_poly.type
_entity_poly.pdbx_seq_one_letter_code
_entity_poly.pdbx_strand_id
1 'polypeptide(L)'
;MVKLQLGGHLRRFGRRYELEVRDAAEAVRCLCYQLKGFQQAISDGLIRVRIAGRDMTEKSIPAGMNHPLNDGDTVTIVPVVGGAGGNGIGMAILGVVAVAAAFWTGGASIAAWASMSGAVATGLAIAGVRARDDHGMLGDESKVQMVIGAPAAPSVINIEPGFFELKAIPYISAPKTLDTQFEFWFSEKPIRDINEIETKADFLGIAKFWTKGQLKARTSYWFYVRSVNEFGKSHFVEAQGKPDDRAKDILEITGRQFLSSESGKRLAEKIDFNTAKTTELERGARELSNKALNLEQQIGDVVEGVMTNTHFSTQISHNLQEEARDRKADITRLEQVQADEQAAHAKFQEQISADVADNRAAVLNVRESQATQKEVFAKEVNQVKASLKTTDDNLEDVTGRVTQNTDAIVTASEAQAKFEQTTKAQFEAQRSDISKMEKTVTDAESAVSEALMQTSAQFNSLSDQQLESVARILHVEKAVATETAARAEMGNQINTRLGDAESAIVDVKKSQTETDKALAESQTQLRAEIQKGDKQLQKEIDQQTQQLSAIHSTFNEQKTAIAELEQTSAKLQQTQQSQYDTQQSQITHLNETLINQERSQAESALQLAAQASDSAGEQRQIRAEISRVDKARVDDRQAFSQSIETLTAKVGDNAAVLEEKATAVFDIDGNGYAIKDIGAGVNYKGQFYKAGMVIGAEVKNGQVETHFGVRANQFTVVNPTNGKMEPVFVIKNGQVFIKEAFLGTAVIDGAKIKNASITMAKIADGLRSDNWPHGGWNLPKSGAFEMRSTAGGARVALDHTGLAVWDGSGTMRVKVGKI
;
A
#
# COMPACT_ATOMS: atom_id res chain seq x y z
N MET A 1 -30.88 57.78 43.64
CA MET A 1 -30.10 56.67 44.21
C MET A 1 -28.93 57.14 45.08
N VAL A 2 -28.92 56.74 46.36
CA VAL A 2 -27.88 57.03 47.36
C VAL A 2 -26.93 55.83 47.47
N LYS A 3 -25.63 56.07 47.71
CA LYS A 3 -24.63 55.00 47.84
C LYS A 3 -24.25 54.80 49.31
N LEU A 4 -24.58 53.66 49.90
CA LEU A 4 -24.16 53.29 51.25
C LEU A 4 -22.92 52.40 51.21
N GLN A 5 -21.89 52.74 51.98
CA GLN A 5 -20.61 52.04 52.03
C GLN A 5 -20.33 51.56 53.46
N LEU A 6 -20.02 50.27 53.61
CA LEU A 6 -19.63 49.69 54.89
C LEU A 6 -18.12 49.46 54.91
N GLY A 7 -17.48 49.89 55.99
CA GLY A 7 -16.05 49.76 56.20
C GLY A 7 -15.70 48.86 57.37
N GLY A 8 -14.42 48.51 57.45
CA GLY A 8 -13.90 47.62 58.49
C GLY A 8 -14.67 46.31 58.58
N HIS A 9 -15.02 45.95 59.80
CA HIS A 9 -15.58 44.66 60.12
C HIS A 9 -17.04 44.49 59.61
N LEU A 10 -17.76 45.59 59.34
CA LEU A 10 -19.12 45.58 58.79
C LEU A 10 -19.16 45.17 57.30
N ARG A 11 -18.03 45.09 56.60
CA ARG A 11 -17.93 44.61 55.20
C ARG A 11 -18.37 43.16 55.01
N ARG A 12 -18.45 42.37 56.09
CA ARG A 12 -18.98 40.99 56.06
C ARG A 12 -20.45 40.92 55.61
N PHE A 13 -21.19 42.02 55.75
CA PHE A 13 -22.57 42.13 55.31
C PHE A 13 -22.66 42.59 53.85
N GLY A 14 -21.72 43.42 53.39
CA GLY A 14 -21.53 43.84 51.99
C GLY A 14 -20.63 45.07 51.93
N ARG A 15 -19.97 45.34 50.79
CA ARG A 15 -19.04 46.49 50.67
C ARG A 15 -19.74 47.81 50.33
N ARG A 16 -20.74 47.77 49.44
CA ARG A 16 -21.49 48.94 48.98
C ARG A 16 -22.90 48.53 48.58
N TYR A 17 -23.89 49.35 48.92
CA TYR A 17 -25.27 49.24 48.48
C TYR A 17 -25.66 50.52 47.76
N GLU A 18 -26.36 50.40 46.64
CA GLU A 18 -27.03 51.53 46.02
C GLU A 18 -28.51 51.39 46.37
N LEU A 19 -29.02 52.35 47.13
CA LEU A 19 -30.35 52.31 47.73
C LEU A 19 -31.14 53.53 47.25
N GLU A 20 -32.40 53.31 46.90
CA GLU A 20 -33.35 54.39 46.62
C GLU A 20 -34.10 54.71 47.91
N VAL A 21 -33.50 55.62 48.68
CA VAL A 21 -33.91 55.96 50.05
C VAL A 21 -33.85 57.47 50.21
N ARG A 22 -34.77 58.02 50.99
CA ARG A 22 -34.93 59.46 51.17
C ARG A 22 -33.82 60.06 52.03
N ASP A 23 -33.32 59.31 53.01
CA ASP A 23 -32.26 59.74 53.92
C ASP A 23 -31.36 58.59 54.38
N ALA A 24 -30.30 58.92 55.14
CA ALA A 24 -29.33 57.93 55.61
C ALA A 24 -29.92 56.98 56.67
N ALA A 25 -30.91 57.42 57.44
CA ALA A 25 -31.58 56.59 58.44
C ALA A 25 -32.40 55.48 57.79
N GLU A 26 -33.11 55.80 56.71
CA GLU A 26 -33.85 54.82 55.91
C GLU A 26 -32.91 53.81 55.25
N ALA A 27 -31.78 54.26 54.72
CA ALA A 27 -30.72 53.41 54.17
C ALA A 27 -30.21 52.35 55.18
N VAL A 28 -29.97 52.76 56.42
CA VAL A 28 -29.48 51.85 57.49
C VAL A 28 -30.59 50.92 57.97
N ARG A 29 -31.84 51.39 58.08
CA ARG A 29 -32.99 50.54 58.45
C ARG A 29 -33.26 49.45 57.41
N CYS A 30 -33.19 49.78 56.12
CA CYS A 30 -33.32 48.80 55.03
C CYS A 30 -32.31 47.65 55.18
N LEU A 31 -31.05 47.97 55.49
CA LEU A 31 -30.00 46.96 55.67
C LEU A 31 -30.18 46.15 56.96
N CYS A 32 -30.64 46.76 58.05
CA CYS A 32 -30.94 46.05 59.30
C CYS A 32 -32.08 45.02 59.12
N TYR A 33 -33.04 45.29 58.23
CA TYR A 33 -34.13 44.37 57.94
C TYR A 33 -33.73 43.27 56.93
N GLN A 34 -32.97 43.62 55.90
CA GLN A 34 -32.59 42.69 54.84
C GLN A 34 -31.41 41.76 55.20
N LEU A 35 -30.54 42.17 56.12
CA LEU A 35 -29.31 41.43 56.44
C LEU A 35 -29.37 40.88 57.87
N LYS A 36 -29.57 39.56 57.97
CA LYS A 36 -29.70 38.85 59.26
C LYS A 36 -28.41 39.00 60.08
N GLY A 37 -28.53 39.53 61.30
CA GLY A 37 -27.38 39.80 62.19
C GLY A 37 -26.65 41.13 61.95
N PHE A 38 -27.07 41.94 60.97
CA PHE A 38 -26.48 43.26 60.71
C PHE A 38 -26.84 44.28 61.78
N GLN A 39 -28.10 44.27 62.23
CA GLN A 39 -28.55 45.08 63.37
C GLN A 39 -27.70 44.79 64.61
N GLN A 40 -27.49 43.49 64.87
CA GLN A 40 -26.66 43.06 65.98
C GLN A 40 -25.19 43.49 65.78
N ALA A 41 -24.71 43.74 64.56
CA ALA A 41 -23.31 44.10 64.33
C ALA A 41 -23.02 45.59 64.42
N ILE A 42 -24.04 46.40 64.18
CA ILE A 42 -24.01 47.86 64.38
C ILE A 42 -24.34 48.23 65.82
N SER A 43 -25.10 47.42 66.56
CA SER A 43 -25.40 47.61 67.99
C SER A 43 -24.30 47.20 68.92
N ASP A 44 -23.19 46.75 68.34
CA ASP A 44 -22.15 46.07 69.02
C ASP A 44 -20.78 46.78 68.91
N GLY A 45 -20.31 47.41 67.81
CA GLY A 45 -19.16 48.35 67.86
C GLY A 45 -19.38 49.87 67.71
N LEU A 46 -18.54 50.69 68.38
CA LEU A 46 -18.42 52.14 68.12
C LEU A 46 -18.19 52.41 66.62
N ILE A 47 -19.08 53.15 65.97
CA ILE A 47 -19.03 53.49 64.54
C ILE A 47 -18.86 55.00 64.32
N ARG A 48 -18.12 55.37 63.26
CA ARG A 48 -18.15 56.70 62.65
C ARG A 48 -18.98 56.66 61.38
N VAL A 49 -19.83 57.66 61.22
CA VAL A 49 -20.71 57.81 60.05
C VAL A 49 -20.35 59.09 59.30
N ARG A 50 -20.24 58.99 57.98
CA ARG A 50 -20.08 60.13 57.07
C ARG A 50 -21.27 60.18 56.13
N ILE A 51 -21.91 61.34 55.99
CA ILE A 51 -23.11 61.52 55.15
C ILE A 51 -22.85 62.65 54.16
N ALA A 52 -23.02 62.37 52.86
CA ALA A 52 -22.76 63.32 51.78
C ALA A 52 -21.38 64.02 51.92
N GLY A 53 -20.35 63.23 52.25
CA GLY A 53 -18.97 63.72 52.40
C GLY A 53 -18.63 64.41 53.74
N ARG A 54 -19.61 64.63 54.64
CA ARG A 54 -19.39 65.26 55.95
C ARG A 54 -19.28 64.23 57.07
N ASP A 55 -18.24 64.32 57.89
CA ASP A 55 -18.13 63.47 59.09
C ASP A 55 -19.16 63.89 60.13
N MET A 56 -19.91 62.91 60.61
CA MET A 56 -20.92 63.14 61.63
C MET A 56 -20.27 62.94 63.01
N THR A 57 -20.35 63.98 63.84
CA THR A 57 -20.01 63.90 65.27
C THR A 57 -21.21 63.39 66.06
N GLU A 58 -21.00 62.92 67.29
CA GLU A 58 -22.07 62.41 68.15
C GLU A 58 -23.25 63.38 68.30
N LYS A 59 -23.00 64.71 68.32
CA LYS A 59 -24.04 65.75 68.36
C LYS A 59 -24.73 66.01 67.01
N SER A 60 -24.11 65.70 65.89
CA SER A 60 -24.63 65.98 64.54
C SER A 60 -25.24 64.76 63.84
N ILE A 61 -25.01 63.53 64.34
CA ILE A 61 -25.60 62.30 63.82
C ILE A 61 -27.15 62.34 63.80
N PRO A 62 -27.87 62.72 64.88
CA PRO A 62 -29.34 62.70 64.87
C PRO A 62 -29.97 63.66 63.85
N ALA A 63 -29.32 64.80 63.58
CA ALA A 63 -29.77 65.77 62.58
C ALA A 63 -29.37 65.39 61.14
N GLY A 64 -28.19 64.78 60.96
CA GLY A 64 -27.68 64.36 59.65
C GLY A 64 -28.33 63.10 59.10
N MET A 65 -28.74 62.17 59.97
CA MET A 65 -29.32 60.88 59.56
C MET A 65 -30.72 61.00 58.93
N ASN A 66 -31.51 61.99 59.37
CA ASN A 66 -32.86 62.26 58.84
C ASN A 66 -32.88 63.43 57.83
N HIS A 67 -31.71 63.89 57.38
CA HIS A 67 -31.64 64.93 56.36
C HIS A 67 -31.84 64.32 54.97
N PRO A 68 -32.68 64.91 54.10
CA PRO A 68 -32.90 64.41 52.76
C PRO A 68 -31.57 64.31 51.98
N LEU A 69 -31.35 63.18 51.32
CA LEU A 69 -30.17 62.94 50.48
C LEU A 69 -30.50 63.17 49.01
N ASN A 70 -29.54 63.73 48.28
CA ASN A 70 -29.65 63.92 46.84
C ASN A 70 -29.10 62.69 46.09
N ASP A 71 -29.49 62.57 44.83
CA ASP A 71 -29.00 61.51 43.95
C ASP A 71 -27.47 61.55 43.79
N GLY A 72 -26.82 60.44 44.13
CA GLY A 72 -25.36 60.29 44.13
C GLY A 72 -24.68 60.52 45.48
N ASP A 73 -25.40 61.00 46.50
CA ASP A 73 -24.84 61.16 47.85
C ASP A 73 -24.35 59.82 48.42
N THR A 74 -23.26 59.86 49.18
CA THR A 74 -22.65 58.67 49.77
C THR A 74 -22.73 58.71 51.29
N VAL A 75 -23.23 57.62 51.87
CA VAL A 75 -23.26 57.36 53.31
C VAL A 75 -22.21 56.31 53.63
N THR A 76 -21.23 56.60 54.47
CA THR A 76 -20.15 55.67 54.83
C THR A 76 -20.20 55.36 56.32
N ILE A 77 -20.21 54.07 56.69
CA ILE A 77 -20.24 53.61 58.08
C ILE A 77 -19.00 52.74 58.33
N VAL A 78 -18.16 53.15 59.28
CA VAL A 78 -16.90 52.47 59.62
C VAL A 78 -16.79 52.25 61.13
N PRO A 79 -16.45 51.04 61.60
CA PRO A 79 -16.18 50.80 63.01
C PRO A 79 -14.83 51.41 63.43
N VAL A 80 -14.74 51.91 64.66
CA VAL A 80 -13.55 52.55 65.23
C VAL A 80 -13.09 51.77 66.45
N VAL A 81 -11.82 51.41 66.55
CA VAL A 81 -11.24 50.75 67.73
C VAL A 81 -10.96 51.82 68.79
N GLY A 82 -11.40 51.60 70.04
CA GLY A 82 -11.23 52.56 71.14
C GLY A 82 -9.75 52.86 71.40
N GLY A 83 -9.38 54.14 71.43
CA GLY A 83 -8.03 54.59 71.78
C GLY A 83 -7.32 55.57 70.83
N ALA A 84 -7.99 56.14 69.81
CA ALA A 84 -7.38 57.15 68.94
C ALA A 84 -8.08 58.51 69.06
N GLY A 85 -7.37 59.47 69.67
CA GLY A 85 -7.80 60.85 69.88
C GLY A 85 -8.22 61.55 68.58
N GLY A 86 -9.22 62.43 68.71
CA GLY A 86 -9.76 63.20 67.59
C GLY A 86 -8.80 64.29 67.11
N ASN A 87 -8.53 64.30 65.81
CA ASN A 87 -8.59 65.48 64.92
C ASN A 87 -7.82 65.18 63.61
N GLY A 88 -8.50 65.39 62.47
CA GLY A 88 -7.86 65.52 61.15
C GLY A 88 -7.74 64.23 60.34
N ILE A 89 -8.57 64.07 59.31
CA ILE A 89 -8.39 63.06 58.27
C ILE A 89 -7.47 63.67 57.21
N GLY A 90 -6.16 63.56 57.44
CA GLY A 90 -5.14 64.03 56.51
C GLY A 90 -3.82 63.31 56.76
N MET A 91 -3.35 62.58 55.73
CA MET A 91 -1.99 62.06 55.53
C MET A 91 -1.47 60.93 56.46
N ALA A 92 -1.36 59.73 55.89
CA ALA A 92 -0.31 58.76 56.23
C ALA A 92 0.24 58.14 54.94
N ILE A 93 1.23 58.83 54.34
CA ILE A 93 2.25 58.30 53.43
C ILE A 93 3.58 58.31 54.22
N LEU A 94 4.42 57.29 54.00
CA LEU A 94 5.85 57.09 54.39
C LEU A 94 6.16 56.28 55.66
N GLY A 95 6.70 55.07 55.41
CA GLY A 95 7.34 54.20 56.39
C GLY A 95 7.86 52.88 55.81
N VAL A 96 8.23 52.85 54.52
CA VAL A 96 8.94 51.74 53.86
C VAL A 96 10.43 52.03 53.97
N VAL A 97 11.06 51.61 55.07
CA VAL A 97 12.51 51.35 55.17
C VAL A 97 12.68 50.25 56.21
N ALA A 98 13.47 49.22 55.87
CA ALA A 98 14.11 48.24 56.78
C ALA A 98 13.67 46.76 56.80
N VAL A 99 13.07 46.18 55.75
CA VAL A 99 13.12 44.69 55.55
C VAL A 99 13.31 44.27 54.07
N ALA A 100 13.96 45.11 53.26
CA ALA A 100 14.41 44.73 51.91
C ALA A 100 15.94 44.60 51.77
N ALA A 101 16.69 44.65 52.88
CA ALA A 101 18.16 44.69 52.86
C ALA A 101 18.82 43.54 53.64
N ALA A 102 18.27 42.33 53.57
CA ALA A 102 18.96 41.10 54.00
C ALA A 102 19.05 40.04 52.88
N PHE A 103 18.66 40.39 51.66
CA PHE A 103 18.77 39.51 50.49
C PHE A 103 19.94 39.87 49.55
N TRP A 104 20.75 40.90 49.86
CA TRP A 104 21.80 41.38 48.96
C TRP A 104 23.15 41.77 49.59
N THR A 105 23.53 41.15 50.72
CA THR A 105 24.95 41.07 51.11
C THR A 105 25.25 39.70 51.64
N GLY A 106 26.11 38.96 50.93
CA GLY A 106 26.65 37.69 51.37
C GLY A 106 27.33 37.81 52.74
N GLY A 107 27.37 36.66 53.42
CA GLY A 107 27.98 36.38 54.72
C GLY A 107 28.77 37.49 55.40
N ALA A 108 28.26 37.97 56.53
CA ALA A 108 28.97 38.13 57.80
C ALA A 108 28.15 38.99 58.76
N SER A 109 27.54 38.37 59.77
CA SER A 109 27.62 38.80 61.19
C SER A 109 26.62 38.00 62.02
N ILE A 110 27.06 36.82 62.44
CA ILE A 110 26.73 36.27 63.74
C ILE A 110 27.14 37.31 64.80
N ALA A 111 26.40 37.39 65.92
CA ALA A 111 26.67 38.13 67.16
C ALA A 111 25.99 39.50 67.31
N ALA A 112 24.70 39.52 67.70
CA ALA A 112 24.13 40.67 68.42
C ALA A 112 22.84 40.42 69.23
N TRP A 113 22.29 39.19 69.32
CA TRP A 113 21.09 38.91 70.14
C TRP A 113 21.23 37.66 71.03
N ALA A 114 22.46 37.40 71.46
CA ALA A 114 22.77 36.47 72.55
C ALA A 114 23.11 37.25 73.81
N SER A 115 22.18 38.05 74.35
CA SER A 115 22.29 38.60 75.71
C SER A 115 21.00 39.26 76.15
N MET A 116 19.98 38.46 76.50
CA MET A 116 18.98 38.81 77.52
C MET A 116 18.13 37.58 77.89
N SER A 117 18.72 36.77 78.78
CA SER A 117 18.07 35.99 79.86
C SER A 117 16.81 35.16 79.57
N GLY A 118 16.98 33.83 79.61
CA GLY A 118 15.95 32.90 80.09
C GLY A 118 15.89 31.58 79.34
N ALA A 119 16.72 30.60 79.72
CA ALA A 119 16.57 29.23 79.25
C ALA A 119 15.19 28.67 79.62
N VAL A 120 14.33 28.39 78.64
CA VAL A 120 13.14 27.57 78.84
C VAL A 120 13.58 26.12 78.68
N ALA A 121 13.66 25.41 79.79
CA ALA A 121 14.02 24.00 79.80
C ALA A 121 12.95 23.16 79.07
N THR A 122 13.40 22.24 78.22
CA THR A 122 12.56 21.20 77.61
C THR A 122 11.88 20.39 78.71
N GLY A 123 10.55 20.30 78.68
CA GLY A 123 9.75 19.65 79.72
C GLY A 123 8.27 20.04 79.72
N LEU A 124 7.53 19.46 80.67
CA LEU A 124 6.11 19.73 80.92
C LEU A 124 5.97 21.11 81.57
N ALA A 125 5.57 22.12 80.80
CA ALA A 125 5.37 23.47 81.30
C ALA A 125 3.89 23.70 81.62
N ILE A 126 3.60 24.41 82.72
CA ILE A 126 2.23 24.81 83.06
C ILE A 126 2.16 26.33 82.95
N ALA A 127 1.38 26.82 82.00
CA ALA A 127 1.10 28.25 81.86
C ALA A 127 -0.12 28.59 82.71
N GLY A 128 0.09 29.37 83.78
CA GLY A 128 -0.96 29.90 84.64
C GLY A 128 -1.25 31.36 84.30
N VAL A 129 -2.52 31.73 84.15
CA VAL A 129 -2.96 33.13 83.98
C VAL A 129 -3.87 33.50 85.15
N ARG A 130 -3.60 34.64 85.78
CA ARG A 130 -4.44 35.27 86.81
C ARG A 130 -4.76 36.69 86.37
N ALA A 131 -6.01 37.10 86.52
CA ALA A 131 -6.39 38.50 86.37
C ALA A 131 -5.94 39.27 87.62
N ARG A 132 -5.41 40.49 87.44
CA ARG A 132 -5.09 41.42 88.54
C ARG A 132 -6.00 42.62 88.43
N ASP A 133 -6.69 42.98 89.49
CA ASP A 133 -7.50 44.20 89.50
C ASP A 133 -6.65 45.45 89.79
N ASP A 134 -7.28 46.61 89.68
CA ASP A 134 -6.66 47.93 89.77
C ASP A 134 -6.16 48.26 91.19
N HIS A 135 -6.54 47.46 92.19
CA HIS A 135 -6.06 47.53 93.58
C HIS A 135 -4.96 46.50 93.87
N GLY A 136 -4.61 45.69 92.87
CA GLY A 136 -3.49 44.76 92.91
C GLY A 136 -3.84 43.35 93.38
N MET A 137 -5.11 43.02 93.61
CA MET A 137 -5.58 41.69 94.02
C MET A 137 -5.58 40.74 92.81
N LEU A 138 -5.10 39.51 92.99
CA LEU A 138 -5.06 38.48 91.94
C LEU A 138 -6.26 37.54 92.06
N GLY A 139 -6.99 37.36 90.97
CA GLY A 139 -8.09 36.39 90.85
C GLY A 139 -7.61 34.94 90.71
N ASP A 140 -8.57 34.02 90.58
CA ASP A 140 -8.32 32.58 90.47
C ASP A 140 -7.42 32.22 89.29
N GLU A 141 -6.57 31.22 89.48
CA GLU A 141 -5.57 30.80 88.50
C GLU A 141 -6.14 29.81 87.49
N SER A 142 -6.11 30.19 86.21
CA SER A 142 -6.36 29.27 85.10
C SER A 142 -5.04 28.68 84.59
N LYS A 143 -4.89 27.35 84.64
CA LYS A 143 -3.66 26.64 84.24
C LYS A 143 -3.89 25.80 82.99
N VAL A 144 -2.98 25.89 82.02
CA VAL A 144 -2.90 24.99 80.85
C VAL A 144 -1.54 24.31 80.83
N GLN A 145 -1.56 22.98 80.70
CA GLN A 145 -0.33 22.18 80.61
C GLN A 145 0.08 22.05 79.14
N MET A 146 1.34 22.37 78.84
CA MET A 146 1.94 22.31 77.51
C MET A 146 3.24 21.51 77.55
N VAL A 147 3.49 20.72 76.50
CA VAL A 147 4.72 19.94 76.35
C VAL A 147 5.65 20.69 75.41
N ILE A 148 6.78 21.18 75.92
CA ILE A 148 7.80 21.87 75.12
C ILE A 148 8.99 20.92 74.95
N GLY A 149 9.15 20.35 73.76
CA GLY A 149 10.20 19.40 73.44
C GLY A 149 10.08 18.82 72.03
N ALA A 150 11.05 17.98 71.64
CA ALA A 150 11.04 17.28 70.37
C ALA A 150 9.77 16.39 70.25
N PRO A 151 9.16 16.30 69.06
CA PRO A 151 7.93 15.55 68.87
C PRO A 151 8.19 14.04 68.95
N ALA A 152 7.18 13.27 69.37
CA ALA A 152 7.25 11.82 69.28
C ALA A 152 7.28 11.37 67.80
N ALA A 153 7.87 10.21 67.53
CA ALA A 153 7.87 9.65 66.18
C ALA A 153 6.45 9.25 65.74
N PRO A 154 6.17 9.19 64.42
CA PRO A 154 4.91 8.67 63.91
C PRO A 154 4.62 7.28 64.49
N SER A 155 3.41 7.01 64.93
CA SER A 155 3.05 5.69 65.45
C SER A 155 2.70 4.71 64.35
N VAL A 156 2.13 5.20 63.25
CA VAL A 156 1.77 4.41 62.06
C VAL A 156 1.95 5.27 60.84
N ILE A 157 2.41 4.68 59.73
CA ILE A 157 2.38 5.31 58.42
C ILE A 157 1.52 4.42 57.52
N ASN A 158 0.37 4.94 57.07
CA ASN A 158 -0.48 4.24 56.12
C ASN A 158 0.06 4.45 54.70
N ILE A 159 0.17 3.37 53.92
CA ILE A 159 0.59 3.44 52.52
C ILE A 159 -0.58 3.09 51.61
N GLU A 160 -1.01 4.05 50.80
CA GLU A 160 -2.05 3.89 49.78
C GLU A 160 -1.40 3.63 48.41
N PRO A 161 -1.64 2.48 47.76
CA PRO A 161 -1.08 2.17 46.44
C PRO A 161 -1.89 2.78 45.30
N GLY A 162 -1.21 3.43 44.35
CA GLY A 162 -1.77 3.94 43.09
C GLY A 162 -1.06 3.36 41.86
N PHE A 163 -1.49 3.76 40.65
CA PHE A 163 -0.90 3.27 39.40
C PHE A 163 0.50 3.86 39.19
N PHE A 164 1.54 3.03 39.33
CA PHE A 164 2.94 3.46 39.37
C PHE A 164 3.26 4.52 40.44
N GLU A 165 2.48 4.56 41.53
CA GLU A 165 2.70 5.50 42.64
C GLU A 165 2.37 4.92 44.02
N LEU A 166 2.91 5.55 45.06
CA LEU A 166 2.63 5.27 46.48
C LEU A 166 2.41 6.56 47.26
N LYS A 167 1.40 6.58 48.11
CA LYS A 167 1.11 7.71 49.00
C LYS A 167 1.27 7.31 50.46
N ALA A 168 2.12 8.02 51.19
CA ALA A 168 2.43 7.79 52.60
C ALA A 168 1.76 8.82 53.51
N ILE A 169 1.03 8.34 54.52
CA ILE A 169 0.25 9.17 55.46
C ILE A 169 0.63 8.78 56.90
N PRO A 170 1.46 9.58 57.60
CA PRO A 170 1.84 9.35 58.99
C PRO A 170 0.76 9.78 59.98
N TYR A 171 0.61 9.02 61.06
CA TYR A 171 -0.25 9.27 62.21
C TYR A 171 0.60 9.29 63.49
N ILE A 172 0.24 10.11 64.48
CA ILE A 172 0.95 10.21 65.76
C ILE A 172 -0.06 10.04 66.91
N SER A 173 0.27 9.21 67.90
CA SER A 173 -0.64 8.86 69.02
C SER A 173 -0.36 9.62 70.34
N ALA A 174 0.64 10.52 70.37
CA ALA A 174 1.04 11.30 71.55
C ALA A 174 0.46 12.73 71.54
N PRO A 175 0.38 13.45 72.70
CA PRO A 175 -0.11 14.83 72.72
C PRO A 175 0.74 15.70 71.80
N LYS A 176 0.08 16.40 70.88
CA LYS A 176 0.74 17.23 69.86
C LYS A 176 1.61 18.27 70.55
N THR A 177 2.93 18.13 70.43
CA THR A 177 3.86 19.25 70.64
C THR A 177 3.54 20.32 69.59
N LEU A 178 3.68 21.60 69.97
CA LEU A 178 3.37 22.73 69.10
C LEU A 178 4.08 22.56 67.74
N ASP A 179 3.34 22.82 66.65
CA ASP A 179 3.82 22.82 65.26
C ASP A 179 4.54 21.56 64.74
N THR A 180 4.07 20.37 65.15
CA THR A 180 4.61 19.10 64.63
C THR A 180 4.30 18.92 63.12
N GLN A 181 5.34 18.79 62.30
CA GLN A 181 5.32 18.42 60.87
C GLN A 181 6.04 17.10 60.63
N PHE A 182 5.99 16.54 59.41
CA PHE A 182 6.65 15.28 59.08
C PHE A 182 7.62 15.43 57.92
N GLU A 183 8.84 14.95 58.11
CA GLU A 183 9.83 14.79 57.05
C GLU A 183 9.67 13.42 56.39
N PHE A 184 9.56 13.41 55.06
CA PHE A 184 9.43 12.19 54.26
C PHE A 184 10.74 11.90 53.52
N TRP A 185 11.16 10.65 53.60
CA TRP A 185 12.33 10.13 52.91
C TRP A 185 11.94 8.84 52.19
N PHE A 186 12.54 8.59 51.03
CA PHE A 186 12.15 7.50 50.14
C PHE A 186 13.34 6.67 49.69
N SER A 187 13.18 5.35 49.60
CA SER A 187 14.21 4.46 49.07
C SER A 187 13.61 3.31 48.26
N GLU A 188 14.33 2.92 47.20
CA GLU A 188 14.05 1.71 46.43
C GLU A 188 14.51 0.42 47.13
N LYS A 189 15.31 0.54 48.19
CA LYS A 189 15.86 -0.60 48.96
C LYS A 189 15.71 -0.36 50.46
N PRO A 190 15.51 -1.40 51.28
CA PRO A 190 15.39 -1.24 52.71
C PRO A 190 16.73 -0.79 53.30
N ILE A 191 16.70 0.26 54.11
CA ILE A 191 17.84 0.79 54.85
C ILE A 191 17.70 0.28 56.29
N ARG A 192 18.62 -0.62 56.69
CA ARG A 192 18.56 -1.28 58.00
C ARG A 192 19.08 -0.43 59.15
N ASP A 193 20.03 0.47 58.88
CA ASP A 193 20.55 1.41 59.88
C ASP A 193 19.85 2.75 59.75
N ILE A 194 19.12 3.12 60.80
CA ILE A 194 18.31 4.34 60.86
C ILE A 194 19.15 5.62 60.71
N ASN A 195 20.44 5.56 61.05
CA ASN A 195 21.35 6.71 60.96
C ASN A 195 21.84 6.95 59.53
N GLU A 196 21.70 5.96 58.64
CA GLU A 196 22.09 6.09 57.23
C GLU A 196 20.95 6.62 56.35
N ILE A 197 19.73 6.75 56.87
CA ILE A 197 18.54 7.18 56.11
C ILE A 197 18.78 8.53 55.44
N GLU A 198 19.35 9.51 56.16
CA GLU A 198 19.60 10.85 55.61
C GLU A 198 20.64 10.85 54.48
N THR A 199 21.42 9.78 54.36
CA THR A 199 22.48 9.64 53.35
C THR A 199 22.11 8.70 52.20
N LYS A 200 21.22 7.74 52.44
CA LYS A 200 20.87 6.66 51.49
C LYS A 200 19.42 6.72 50.97
N ALA A 201 18.54 7.47 51.63
CA ALA A 201 17.19 7.74 51.15
C ALA A 201 17.11 9.13 50.51
N ASP A 202 16.24 9.27 49.52
CA ASP A 202 15.94 10.54 48.90
C ASP A 202 15.02 11.36 49.81
N PHE A 203 15.46 12.55 50.20
CA PHE A 203 14.58 13.49 50.89
C PHE A 203 13.47 13.97 49.96
N LEU A 204 12.23 13.74 50.36
CA LEU A 204 11.06 14.13 49.58
C LEU A 204 10.59 15.53 49.98
N GLY A 205 10.52 15.82 51.29
CA GLY A 205 10.11 17.12 51.80
C GLY A 205 9.41 17.04 53.15
N ILE A 206 8.97 18.20 53.65
CA ILE A 206 8.20 18.32 54.89
C ILE A 206 6.73 18.55 54.53
N ALA A 207 5.85 17.63 54.94
CA ALA A 207 4.43 17.69 54.61
C ALA A 207 3.58 16.97 55.67
N LYS A 208 2.26 16.89 55.44
CA LYS A 208 1.35 16.04 56.21
C LYS A 208 1.17 14.64 55.60
N PHE A 209 1.44 14.50 54.30
CA PHE A 209 1.49 13.25 53.54
C PHE A 209 2.40 13.46 52.32
N TRP A 210 2.85 12.40 51.67
CA TRP A 210 3.63 12.49 50.44
C TRP A 210 3.20 11.43 49.41
N THR A 211 3.17 11.80 48.12
CA THR A 211 2.93 10.86 47.00
C THR A 211 4.17 10.77 46.12
N LYS A 212 4.66 9.55 45.87
CA LYS A 212 5.80 9.28 44.98
C LYS A 212 5.31 8.49 43.76
N GLY A 213 5.40 9.11 42.58
CA GLY A 213 5.08 8.48 41.29
C GLY A 213 6.30 7.92 40.55
N GLN A 214 6.09 7.46 39.32
CA GLN A 214 7.10 6.84 38.44
C GLN A 214 7.74 5.57 39.02
N LEU A 215 7.00 4.84 39.85
CA LEU A 215 7.46 3.63 40.49
C LEU A 215 7.17 2.41 39.61
N LYS A 216 8.05 1.42 39.63
CA LYS A 216 7.83 0.17 38.90
C LYS A 216 6.72 -0.64 39.57
N ALA A 217 5.76 -1.07 38.77
CA ALA A 217 4.71 -1.97 39.24
C ALA A 217 5.31 -3.24 39.84
N ARG A 218 4.63 -3.77 40.86
CA ARG A 218 5.03 -4.96 41.62
C ARG A 218 6.42 -4.90 42.30
N THR A 219 7.03 -3.72 42.42
CA THR A 219 8.26 -3.51 43.19
C THR A 219 7.93 -2.92 44.56
N SER A 220 8.55 -3.42 45.63
CA SER A 220 8.38 -2.85 46.97
C SER A 220 9.28 -1.63 47.14
N TYR A 221 8.76 -0.60 47.80
CA TYR A 221 9.48 0.63 48.11
C TYR A 221 9.26 1.01 49.59
N TRP A 222 10.18 1.79 50.13
CA TRP A 222 10.21 2.15 51.55
C TRP A 222 10.11 3.66 51.74
N PHE A 223 9.22 4.07 52.64
CA PHE A 223 9.14 5.41 53.18
C PHE A 223 9.71 5.42 54.59
N TYR A 224 10.55 6.40 54.88
CA TYR A 224 11.04 6.70 56.21
C TYR A 224 10.51 8.06 56.61
N VAL A 225 9.73 8.11 57.68
CA VAL A 225 9.06 9.35 58.11
C VAL A 225 9.41 9.64 59.57
N ARG A 226 9.74 10.90 59.86
CA ARG A 226 9.94 11.37 61.23
C ARG A 226 9.18 12.66 61.48
N SER A 227 8.82 12.90 62.73
CA SER A 227 8.19 14.13 63.18
C SER A 227 9.24 15.20 63.45
N VAL A 228 8.96 16.45 63.13
CA VAL A 228 9.85 17.59 63.35
C VAL A 228 9.07 18.80 63.88
N ASN A 229 9.68 19.56 64.79
CA ASN A 229 9.22 20.89 65.24
C ASN A 229 10.43 21.79 65.53
N GLU A 230 10.20 23.02 65.98
CA GLU A 230 11.26 24.00 66.30
C GLU A 230 12.21 23.54 67.43
N PHE A 231 11.80 22.56 68.23
CA PHE A 231 12.54 22.05 69.38
C PHE A 231 13.31 20.74 69.10
N GLY A 232 13.10 20.10 67.95
CA GLY A 232 13.85 18.92 67.55
C GLY A 232 13.15 17.98 66.56
N LYS A 233 13.82 16.85 66.26
CA LYS A 233 13.33 15.80 65.36
C LYS A 233 13.18 14.47 66.11
N SER A 234 12.18 13.69 65.75
CA SER A 234 12.03 12.32 66.25
C SER A 234 12.97 11.34 65.52
N HIS A 235 13.03 10.09 66.00
CA HIS A 235 13.56 8.99 65.19
C HIS A 235 12.66 8.71 63.97
N PHE A 236 13.23 8.06 62.95
CA PHE A 236 12.51 7.62 61.76
C PHE A 236 11.64 6.40 62.02
N VAL A 237 10.52 6.34 61.30
CA VAL A 237 9.61 5.19 61.27
C VAL A 237 9.51 4.73 59.83
N GLU A 238 9.69 3.44 59.62
CA GLU A 238 9.65 2.81 58.28
C GLU A 238 8.22 2.39 57.93
N ALA A 239 7.84 2.56 56.67
CA ALA A 239 6.70 1.89 56.07
C ALA A 239 6.98 1.43 54.64
N GLN A 240 6.46 0.26 54.30
CA GLN A 240 6.64 -0.37 53.01
C GLN A 240 5.35 -0.28 52.18
N GLY A 241 5.49 0.01 50.88
CA GLY A 241 4.39 -0.02 49.92
C GLY A 241 4.77 -0.71 48.61
N LYS A 242 3.76 -1.13 47.86
CA LYS A 242 3.91 -1.73 46.53
C LYS A 242 2.88 -1.10 45.56
N PRO A 243 3.29 -0.42 44.48
CA PRO A 243 2.37 0.18 43.51
C PRO A 243 1.50 -0.88 42.82
N ASP A 244 0.27 -0.50 42.45
CA ASP A 244 -0.69 -1.38 41.78
C ASP A 244 -0.28 -1.68 40.31
N ASP A 245 -0.63 -2.87 39.81
CA ASP A 245 -0.30 -3.36 38.45
C ASP A 245 -1.58 -3.71 37.68
N ARG A 246 -2.19 -2.69 37.06
CA ARG A 246 -3.37 -2.86 36.19
C ARG A 246 -3.04 -2.86 34.70
N ALA A 247 -1.77 -3.12 34.34
CA ALA A 247 -1.33 -3.07 32.94
C ALA A 247 -2.07 -4.09 32.06
N LYS A 248 -2.39 -5.27 32.61
CA LYS A 248 -3.12 -6.35 31.91
C LYS A 248 -4.55 -5.93 31.53
N ASP A 249 -5.26 -5.29 32.44
CA ASP A 249 -6.66 -4.89 32.23
C ASP A 249 -6.76 -3.75 31.20
N ILE A 250 -5.80 -2.82 31.23
CA ILE A 250 -5.71 -1.74 30.24
C ILE A 250 -5.39 -2.30 28.85
N LEU A 251 -4.47 -3.27 28.74
CA LEU A 251 -4.11 -3.88 27.46
C LEU A 251 -5.29 -4.65 26.82
N GLU A 252 -6.07 -5.35 27.64
CA GLU A 252 -7.25 -6.09 27.16
C GLU A 252 -8.36 -5.15 26.65
N ILE A 253 -8.63 -4.06 27.38
CA ILE A 253 -9.60 -3.03 26.96
C ILE A 253 -9.13 -2.33 25.68
N THR A 254 -7.85 -1.99 25.61
CA THR A 254 -7.24 -1.34 24.44
C THR A 254 -7.29 -2.27 23.22
N GLY A 255 -7.03 -3.57 23.40
CA GLY A 255 -7.15 -4.58 22.34
C GLY A 255 -8.58 -4.71 21.81
N ARG A 256 -9.59 -4.76 22.70
CA ARG A 256 -11.01 -4.80 22.30
C ARG A 256 -11.45 -3.52 21.57
N GLN A 257 -11.05 -2.35 22.04
CA GLN A 257 -11.34 -1.08 21.35
C GLN A 257 -10.66 -0.99 19.99
N PHE A 258 -9.40 -1.44 19.90
CA PHE A 258 -8.67 -1.46 18.63
C PHE A 258 -9.36 -2.35 17.61
N LEU A 259 -9.70 -3.59 17.97
CA LEU A 259 -10.38 -4.54 17.07
C LEU A 259 -11.79 -4.11 16.67
N SER A 260 -12.50 -3.35 17.52
CA SER A 260 -13.84 -2.81 17.21
C SER A 260 -13.81 -1.50 16.42
N SER A 261 -12.67 -0.81 16.35
CA SER A 261 -12.47 0.39 15.53
C SER A 261 -12.47 0.09 14.02
N GLU A 262 -12.72 1.12 13.20
CA GLU A 262 -12.69 1.00 11.73
C GLU A 262 -11.31 0.56 11.21
N SER A 263 -10.22 1.03 11.84
CA SER A 263 -8.86 0.59 11.53
C SER A 263 -8.63 -0.89 11.83
N GLY A 264 -9.16 -1.38 12.96
CA GLY A 264 -9.09 -2.80 13.33
C GLY A 264 -9.89 -3.69 12.38
N LYS A 265 -11.10 -3.26 12.01
CA LYS A 265 -11.94 -3.96 11.02
C LYS A 265 -11.27 -4.03 9.64
N ARG A 266 -10.69 -2.92 9.15
CA ARG A 266 -9.96 -2.89 7.87
C ARG A 266 -8.71 -3.76 7.90
N LEU A 267 -8.04 -3.88 9.05
CA LEU A 267 -6.91 -4.80 9.21
C LEU A 267 -7.38 -6.26 9.17
N ALA A 268 -8.47 -6.59 9.86
CA ALA A 268 -9.08 -7.92 9.82
C ALA A 268 -9.50 -8.31 8.40
N GLU A 269 -10.22 -7.43 7.69
CA GLU A 269 -10.60 -7.65 6.28
C GLU A 269 -9.39 -7.86 5.35
N LYS A 270 -8.30 -7.13 5.56
CA LYS A 270 -7.06 -7.33 4.80
C LYS A 270 -6.40 -8.67 5.11
N ILE A 271 -6.43 -9.11 6.38
CA ILE A 271 -5.91 -10.42 6.79
C ILE A 271 -6.76 -11.52 6.15
N ASP A 272 -8.08 -11.40 6.15
CA ASP A 272 -8.99 -12.36 5.52
C ASP A 272 -8.81 -12.40 3.99
N PHE A 273 -8.70 -11.23 3.35
CA PHE A 273 -8.40 -11.14 1.91
C PHE A 273 -7.05 -11.77 1.56
N ASN A 274 -6.01 -11.50 2.35
CA ASN A 274 -4.70 -12.10 2.16
C ASN A 274 -4.76 -13.62 2.38
N THR A 275 -5.54 -14.08 3.36
CA THR A 275 -5.75 -15.51 3.65
C THR A 275 -6.42 -16.21 2.46
N ALA A 276 -7.49 -15.64 1.92
CA ALA A 276 -8.16 -16.16 0.72
C ALA A 276 -7.21 -16.21 -0.49
N LYS A 277 -6.37 -15.18 -0.66
CA LYS A 277 -5.39 -15.11 -1.75
C LYS A 277 -4.26 -16.13 -1.58
N THR A 278 -3.82 -16.41 -0.36
CA THR A 278 -2.90 -17.52 -0.08
C THR A 278 -3.52 -18.87 -0.42
N THR A 279 -4.81 -19.09 -0.13
CA THR A 279 -5.50 -20.33 -0.51
C THR A 279 -5.60 -20.50 -2.04
N GLU A 280 -5.86 -19.43 -2.78
CA GLU A 280 -5.81 -19.46 -4.25
C GLU A 280 -4.41 -19.77 -4.79
N LEU A 281 -3.36 -19.19 -4.20
CA LEU A 281 -1.98 -19.47 -4.55
C LEU A 281 -1.61 -20.93 -4.27
N GLU A 282 -2.03 -21.48 -3.13
CA GLU A 282 -1.83 -22.91 -2.80
C GLU A 282 -2.56 -23.83 -3.80
N ARG A 283 -3.77 -23.48 -4.22
CA ARG A 283 -4.50 -24.24 -5.27
C ARG A 283 -3.76 -24.18 -6.61
N GLY A 284 -3.29 -23.00 -7.01
CA GLY A 284 -2.49 -22.82 -8.23
C GLY A 284 -1.19 -23.62 -8.19
N ALA A 285 -0.51 -23.66 -7.05
CA ALA A 285 0.70 -24.45 -6.85
C ALA A 285 0.42 -25.96 -6.97
N ARG A 286 -0.70 -26.45 -6.46
CA ARG A 286 -1.12 -27.86 -6.63
C ARG A 286 -1.43 -28.21 -8.09
N GLU A 287 -2.10 -27.34 -8.82
CA GLU A 287 -2.36 -27.53 -10.25
C GLU A 287 -1.07 -27.57 -11.09
N LEU A 288 -0.11 -26.69 -10.78
CA LEU A 288 1.21 -26.68 -11.41
C LEU A 288 1.98 -27.97 -11.11
N SER A 289 1.96 -28.44 -9.86
CA SER A 289 2.59 -29.71 -9.46
C SER A 289 2.00 -30.89 -10.24
N ASN A 290 0.67 -30.96 -10.38
CA ASN A 290 0.00 -32.01 -11.16
C ASN A 290 0.37 -31.96 -12.65
N LYS A 291 0.50 -30.76 -13.23
CA LYS A 291 0.97 -30.61 -14.62
C LYS A 291 2.42 -31.06 -14.79
N ALA A 292 3.29 -30.73 -13.83
CA ALA A 292 4.68 -31.17 -13.84
C ALA A 292 4.79 -32.69 -13.80
N LEU A 293 4.01 -33.36 -12.94
CA LEU A 293 3.93 -34.83 -12.89
C LEU A 293 3.47 -35.45 -14.22
N ASN A 294 2.49 -34.84 -14.89
CA ASN A 294 2.03 -35.33 -16.20
C ASN A 294 3.11 -35.17 -17.28
N LEU A 295 3.82 -34.03 -17.28
CA LEU A 295 4.95 -33.78 -18.18
C LEU A 295 6.10 -34.79 -17.96
N GLU A 296 6.45 -35.09 -16.71
CA GLU A 296 7.45 -36.12 -16.39
C GLU A 296 7.06 -37.48 -16.95
N GLN A 297 5.78 -37.87 -16.84
CA GLN A 297 5.28 -39.11 -17.40
C GLN A 297 5.39 -39.15 -18.94
N GLN A 298 4.97 -38.08 -19.62
CA GLN A 298 5.09 -37.98 -21.09
C GLN A 298 6.55 -38.02 -21.55
N ILE A 299 7.47 -37.40 -20.81
CA ILE A 299 8.91 -37.48 -21.09
C ILE A 299 9.39 -38.94 -20.97
N GLY A 300 8.91 -39.67 -19.97
CA GLY A 300 9.17 -41.12 -19.83
C GLY A 300 8.78 -41.91 -21.08
N ASP A 301 7.55 -41.71 -21.57
CA ASP A 301 7.04 -42.39 -22.76
C ASP A 301 7.87 -42.06 -24.02
N VAL A 302 8.28 -40.79 -24.18
CA VAL A 302 9.13 -40.37 -25.29
C VAL A 302 10.52 -41.01 -25.22
N VAL A 303 11.11 -41.08 -24.03
CA VAL A 303 12.42 -41.73 -23.81
C VAL A 303 12.36 -43.21 -24.17
N GLU A 304 11.29 -43.91 -23.78
CA GLU A 304 11.07 -45.31 -24.14
C GLU A 304 10.96 -45.47 -25.67
N GLY A 305 10.17 -44.64 -26.34
CA GLY A 305 10.05 -44.64 -27.80
C GLY A 305 11.37 -44.41 -28.53
N VAL A 306 12.22 -43.50 -28.04
CA VAL A 306 13.56 -43.26 -28.60
C VAL A 306 14.47 -44.48 -28.43
N MET A 307 14.45 -45.12 -27.26
CA MET A 307 15.22 -46.34 -27.01
C MET A 307 14.81 -47.48 -27.93
N THR A 308 13.50 -47.68 -28.14
CA THR A 308 12.97 -48.67 -29.08
C THR A 308 13.43 -48.39 -30.51
N ASN A 309 13.33 -47.13 -30.97
CA ASN A 309 13.73 -46.76 -32.33
C ASN A 309 15.24 -46.92 -32.55
N THR A 310 16.04 -46.58 -31.53
CA THR A 310 17.50 -46.79 -31.53
C THR A 310 17.84 -48.27 -31.64
N HIS A 311 17.12 -49.14 -30.92
CA HIS A 311 17.30 -50.58 -31.00
C HIS A 311 16.97 -51.13 -32.40
N PHE A 312 15.83 -50.73 -32.98
CA PHE A 312 15.46 -51.12 -34.34
C PHE A 312 16.47 -50.65 -35.39
N SER A 313 16.92 -49.40 -35.32
CA SER A 313 17.93 -48.87 -36.24
C SER A 313 19.26 -49.64 -36.14
N THR A 314 19.63 -50.08 -34.92
CA THR A 314 20.82 -50.90 -34.69
C THR A 314 20.66 -52.28 -35.32
N GLN A 315 19.50 -52.92 -35.16
CA GLN A 315 19.21 -54.22 -35.80
C GLN A 315 19.21 -54.11 -37.33
N ILE A 316 18.57 -53.09 -37.91
CA ILE A 316 18.55 -52.87 -39.36
C ILE A 316 19.97 -52.68 -39.89
N SER A 317 20.79 -51.89 -39.19
CA SER A 317 22.19 -51.66 -39.58
C SER A 317 23.01 -52.97 -39.57
N HIS A 318 22.81 -53.82 -38.56
CA HIS A 318 23.46 -55.13 -38.50
C HIS A 318 23.04 -56.03 -39.68
N ASN A 319 21.74 -56.14 -39.94
CA ASN A 319 21.22 -56.98 -41.02
C ASN A 319 21.69 -56.51 -42.40
N LEU A 320 21.73 -55.19 -42.65
CA LEU A 320 22.26 -54.63 -43.89
C LEU A 320 23.76 -54.95 -44.07
N GLN A 321 24.54 -54.95 -42.99
CA GLN A 321 25.96 -55.32 -43.05
C GLN A 321 26.15 -56.81 -43.35
N GLU A 322 25.31 -57.69 -42.81
CA GLU A 322 25.33 -59.12 -43.14
C GLU A 322 24.95 -59.35 -44.61
N GLU A 323 23.83 -58.78 -45.06
CA GLU A 323 23.37 -58.95 -46.44
C GLU A 323 24.38 -58.39 -47.45
N ALA A 324 25.04 -57.28 -47.14
CA ALA A 324 26.10 -56.72 -47.97
C ALA A 324 27.32 -57.65 -48.08
N ARG A 325 27.65 -58.41 -47.02
CA ARG A 325 28.73 -59.41 -47.07
C ARG A 325 28.34 -60.60 -47.94
N ASP A 326 27.12 -61.10 -47.79
CA ASP A 326 26.63 -62.24 -48.57
C ASP A 326 26.55 -61.90 -50.06
N ARG A 327 25.99 -60.74 -50.41
CA ARG A 327 25.94 -60.26 -51.80
C ARG A 327 27.34 -60.10 -52.40
N LYS A 328 28.32 -59.63 -51.63
CA LYS A 328 29.71 -59.52 -52.08
C LYS A 328 30.32 -60.90 -52.36
N ALA A 329 30.01 -61.90 -51.54
CA ALA A 329 30.45 -63.28 -51.78
C ALA A 329 29.81 -63.86 -53.06
N ASP A 330 28.52 -63.62 -53.29
CA ASP A 330 27.84 -64.08 -54.51
C ASP A 330 28.36 -63.41 -55.78
N ILE A 331 28.64 -62.10 -55.75
CA ILE A 331 29.29 -61.39 -56.87
C ILE A 331 30.64 -62.04 -57.21
N THR A 332 31.45 -62.35 -56.19
CA THR A 332 32.77 -62.98 -56.40
C THR A 332 32.62 -64.36 -57.06
N ARG A 333 31.60 -65.15 -56.68
CA ARG A 333 31.32 -66.44 -57.33
C ARG A 333 30.87 -66.27 -58.78
N LEU A 334 30.02 -65.28 -59.06
CA LEU A 334 29.56 -64.99 -60.43
C LEU A 334 30.70 -64.55 -61.35
N GLU A 335 31.61 -63.71 -60.85
CA GLU A 335 32.83 -63.32 -61.59
C GLU A 335 33.68 -64.55 -61.95
N GLN A 336 33.79 -65.51 -61.02
CA GLN A 336 34.53 -66.75 -61.27
C GLN A 336 33.85 -67.65 -62.31
N VAL A 337 32.52 -67.80 -62.23
CA VAL A 337 31.75 -68.56 -63.25
C VAL A 337 31.92 -67.95 -64.64
N GLN A 338 31.86 -66.62 -64.76
CA GLN A 338 32.08 -65.94 -66.04
C GLN A 338 33.50 -66.16 -66.58
N ALA A 339 34.53 -66.13 -65.72
CA ALA A 339 35.90 -66.40 -66.12
C ALA A 339 36.08 -67.85 -66.62
N ASP A 340 35.46 -68.81 -65.94
CA ASP A 340 35.49 -70.23 -66.32
C ASP A 340 34.76 -70.47 -67.66
N GLU A 341 33.61 -69.81 -67.88
CA GLU A 341 32.86 -69.88 -69.13
C GLU A 341 33.65 -69.29 -70.30
N GLN A 342 34.32 -68.15 -70.12
CA GLN A 342 35.21 -67.57 -71.14
C GLN A 342 36.37 -68.50 -71.48
N ALA A 343 36.99 -69.13 -70.47
CA ALA A 343 38.06 -70.10 -70.69
C ALA A 343 37.58 -71.36 -71.43
N ALA A 344 36.37 -71.84 -71.13
CA ALA A 344 35.75 -72.96 -71.83
C ALA A 344 35.44 -72.63 -73.29
N HIS A 345 34.91 -71.43 -73.56
CA HIS A 345 34.66 -70.95 -74.92
C HIS A 345 35.94 -70.85 -75.76
N ALA A 346 37.04 -70.33 -75.18
CA ALA A 346 38.33 -70.26 -75.86
C ALA A 346 38.86 -71.66 -76.24
N LYS A 347 38.75 -72.64 -75.33
CA LYS A 347 39.13 -74.03 -75.62
C LYS A 347 38.28 -74.66 -76.71
N PHE A 348 36.97 -74.39 -76.71
CA PHE A 348 36.07 -74.91 -77.73
C PHE A 348 36.40 -74.33 -79.13
N GLN A 349 36.71 -73.03 -79.21
CA GLN A 349 37.16 -72.40 -80.46
C GLN A 349 38.48 -72.99 -80.96
N GLU A 350 39.44 -73.24 -80.06
CA GLU A 350 40.72 -73.88 -80.40
C GLU A 350 40.50 -75.29 -80.96
N GLN A 351 39.62 -76.07 -80.34
CA GLN A 351 39.29 -77.44 -80.77
C GLN A 351 38.62 -77.46 -82.15
N ILE A 352 37.66 -76.57 -82.42
CA ILE A 352 37.06 -76.43 -83.76
C ILE A 352 38.12 -76.09 -84.81
N SER A 353 39.03 -75.16 -84.49
CA SER A 353 40.10 -74.79 -85.43
C SER A 353 41.03 -75.95 -85.75
N ALA A 354 41.30 -76.84 -84.79
CA ALA A 354 42.08 -78.05 -85.01
C ALA A 354 41.34 -79.05 -85.91
N ASP A 355 40.07 -79.34 -85.61
CA ASP A 355 39.25 -80.27 -86.42
C ASP A 355 39.12 -79.80 -87.88
N VAL A 356 38.98 -78.48 -88.10
CA VAL A 356 38.94 -77.89 -89.45
C VAL A 356 40.28 -78.06 -90.19
N ALA A 357 41.40 -77.92 -89.49
CA ALA A 357 42.73 -78.11 -90.07
C ALA A 357 42.98 -79.58 -90.46
N ASP A 358 42.61 -80.52 -89.60
CA ASP A 358 42.72 -81.96 -89.86
C ASP A 358 41.85 -82.38 -91.04
N ASN A 359 40.59 -81.91 -91.09
CA ASN A 359 39.68 -82.16 -92.21
C ASN A 359 40.24 -81.60 -93.53
N ARG A 360 40.84 -80.40 -93.51
CA ARG A 360 41.48 -79.80 -94.69
C ARG A 360 42.65 -80.67 -95.18
N ALA A 361 43.47 -81.21 -94.27
CA ALA A 361 44.57 -82.09 -94.62
C ALA A 361 44.07 -83.43 -95.23
N ALA A 362 43.03 -84.03 -94.64
CA ALA A 362 42.42 -85.24 -95.17
C ALA A 362 41.87 -85.05 -96.60
N VAL A 363 41.20 -83.92 -96.87
CA VAL A 363 40.70 -83.57 -98.22
C VAL A 363 41.85 -83.43 -99.23
N LEU A 364 42.96 -82.82 -98.84
CA LEU A 364 44.14 -82.69 -99.71
C LEU A 364 44.73 -84.06 -100.07
N ASN A 365 44.87 -84.97 -99.10
CA ASN A 365 45.35 -86.35 -99.33
C ASN A 365 44.43 -87.13 -100.29
N VAL A 366 43.10 -87.02 -100.14
CA VAL A 366 42.15 -87.65 -101.07
C VAL A 366 42.33 -87.10 -102.49
N ARG A 367 42.53 -85.79 -102.62
CA ARG A 367 42.73 -85.13 -103.92
C ARG A 367 44.02 -85.57 -104.61
N GLU A 368 45.11 -85.74 -103.86
CA GLU A 368 46.37 -86.31 -104.36
C GLU A 368 46.22 -87.79 -104.79
N SER A 369 45.52 -88.59 -103.99
CA SER A 369 45.23 -89.98 -104.32
C SER A 369 44.43 -90.11 -105.62
N GLN A 370 43.41 -89.27 -105.81
CA GLN A 370 42.63 -89.21 -107.06
C GLN A 370 43.46 -88.77 -108.27
N ALA A 371 44.43 -87.85 -108.09
CA ALA A 371 45.34 -87.44 -109.16
C ALA A 371 46.26 -88.58 -109.59
N THR A 372 46.82 -89.31 -108.61
CA THR A 372 47.66 -90.50 -108.85
C THR A 372 46.87 -91.60 -109.57
N GLN A 373 45.62 -91.84 -109.17
CA GLN A 373 44.75 -92.84 -109.78
C GLN A 373 44.46 -92.54 -111.26
N LYS A 374 44.25 -91.27 -111.61
CA LYS A 374 44.09 -90.83 -113.01
C LYS A 374 45.36 -91.08 -113.84
N GLU A 375 46.54 -90.90 -113.25
CA GLU A 375 47.81 -91.15 -113.93
C GLU A 375 48.06 -92.65 -114.19
N VAL A 376 47.72 -93.51 -113.23
CA VAL A 376 47.79 -94.97 -113.37
C VAL A 376 46.80 -95.48 -114.42
N PHE A 377 45.56 -94.99 -114.41
CA PHE A 377 44.56 -95.35 -115.42
C PHE A 377 45.02 -94.98 -116.84
N ALA A 378 45.68 -93.83 -117.02
CA ALA A 378 46.26 -93.44 -118.30
C ALA A 378 47.40 -94.38 -118.75
N LYS A 379 48.17 -94.97 -117.83
CA LYS A 379 49.20 -95.98 -118.15
C LYS A 379 48.60 -97.32 -118.58
N GLU A 380 47.57 -97.81 -117.88
CA GLU A 380 46.93 -99.10 -118.20
C GLU A 380 46.21 -99.06 -119.55
N VAL A 381 45.50 -97.98 -119.87
CA VAL A 381 44.85 -97.80 -121.18
C VAL A 381 45.89 -97.86 -122.32
N ASN A 382 47.07 -97.31 -122.11
CA ASN A 382 48.16 -97.37 -123.09
C ASN A 382 48.77 -98.78 -123.22
N GLN A 383 48.83 -99.56 -122.14
CA GLN A 383 49.27 -100.97 -122.19
C GLN A 383 48.24 -101.87 -122.90
N VAL A 384 46.95 -101.72 -122.61
CA VAL A 384 45.87 -102.48 -123.28
C VAL A 384 45.86 -102.22 -124.78
N LYS A 385 46.10 -100.97 -125.21
CA LYS A 385 46.20 -100.59 -126.62
C LYS A 385 47.42 -101.22 -127.33
N ALA A 386 48.50 -101.51 -126.60
CA ALA A 386 49.69 -102.16 -127.14
C ALA A 386 49.53 -103.69 -127.27
N SER A 387 48.73 -104.32 -126.41
CA SER A 387 48.46 -105.77 -126.43
C SER A 387 47.51 -106.23 -127.54
N LEU A 388 46.91 -105.31 -128.30
CA LEU A 388 45.83 -105.57 -129.26
C LEU A 388 46.29 -105.83 -130.72
N LYS A 389 47.60 -106.00 -130.98
CA LYS A 389 48.17 -105.97 -132.35
C LYS A 389 48.61 -107.31 -132.97
N THR A 390 48.28 -108.48 -132.42
CA THR A 390 48.55 -109.78 -133.09
C THR A 390 47.50 -110.86 -132.71
N THR A 391 46.52 -111.04 -133.61
CA THR A 391 45.89 -112.26 -134.20
C THR A 391 46.30 -113.63 -133.61
N ASP A 392 45.51 -114.72 -133.52
CA ASP A 392 44.09 -115.12 -133.62
C ASP A 392 44.11 -116.64 -133.26
N ASP A 393 43.05 -117.17 -132.62
CA ASP A 393 42.75 -118.59 -132.28
C ASP A 393 42.17 -118.79 -130.85
N ASN A 394 41.23 -117.95 -130.41
CA ASN A 394 40.33 -118.25 -129.27
C ASN A 394 39.06 -117.34 -129.27
N LEU A 395 38.48 -117.08 -130.45
CA LEU A 395 37.35 -116.16 -130.63
C LEU A 395 36.08 -116.58 -129.83
N GLU A 396 35.98 -117.85 -129.44
CA GLU A 396 34.90 -118.36 -128.59
C GLU A 396 35.08 -117.98 -127.10
N ASP A 397 36.33 -117.95 -126.59
CA ASP A 397 36.66 -117.48 -125.23
C ASP A 397 36.47 -115.96 -125.08
N VAL A 398 36.83 -115.20 -126.14
CA VAL A 398 36.65 -113.75 -126.17
C VAL A 398 35.16 -113.38 -126.14
N THR A 399 34.30 -114.13 -126.81
CA THR A 399 32.85 -113.89 -126.81
C THR A 399 32.22 -114.16 -125.44
N GLY A 400 32.67 -115.23 -124.75
CA GLY A 400 32.28 -115.52 -123.36
C GLY A 400 32.73 -114.43 -122.39
N ARG A 401 33.97 -113.97 -122.49
CA ARG A 401 34.53 -112.90 -121.65
C ARG A 401 33.91 -111.53 -121.94
N VAL A 402 33.56 -111.23 -123.18
CA VAL A 402 32.84 -109.99 -123.55
C VAL A 402 31.42 -110.02 -122.97
N THR A 403 30.74 -111.16 -122.99
CA THR A 403 29.42 -111.30 -122.37
C THR A 403 29.51 -111.15 -120.84
N GLN A 404 30.46 -111.83 -120.21
CA GLN A 404 30.70 -111.72 -118.76
C GLN A 404 31.13 -110.30 -118.34
N ASN A 405 31.93 -109.61 -119.15
CA ASN A 405 32.26 -108.19 -118.94
C ASN A 405 31.05 -107.27 -119.15
N THR A 406 30.18 -107.58 -120.11
CA THR A 406 28.96 -106.80 -120.34
C THR A 406 28.02 -106.93 -119.14
N ASP A 407 27.83 -108.15 -118.60
CA ASP A 407 27.06 -108.39 -117.39
C ASP A 407 27.70 -107.73 -116.15
N ALA A 408 29.02 -107.75 -116.05
CA ALA A 408 29.75 -107.06 -114.99
C ALA A 408 29.59 -105.52 -115.08
N ILE A 409 29.59 -104.95 -116.28
CA ILE A 409 29.33 -103.52 -116.52
C ILE A 409 27.89 -103.16 -116.15
N VAL A 410 26.90 -103.98 -116.54
CA VAL A 410 25.49 -103.77 -116.17
C VAL A 410 25.34 -103.83 -114.65
N THR A 411 25.91 -104.85 -113.99
CA THR A 411 25.87 -105.00 -112.54
C THR A 411 26.57 -103.85 -111.82
N ALA A 412 27.72 -103.40 -112.34
CA ALA A 412 28.45 -102.24 -111.81
C ALA A 412 27.67 -100.94 -112.01
N SER A 413 27.00 -100.77 -113.15
CA SER A 413 26.15 -99.60 -113.43
C SER A 413 24.89 -99.59 -112.56
N GLU A 414 24.29 -100.75 -112.30
CA GLU A 414 23.16 -100.90 -111.36
C GLU A 414 23.61 -100.63 -109.92
N ALA A 415 24.78 -101.14 -109.52
CA ALA A 415 25.36 -100.88 -108.20
C ALA A 415 25.71 -99.39 -108.03
N GLN A 416 26.26 -98.75 -109.06
CA GLN A 416 26.55 -97.30 -109.07
C GLN A 416 25.26 -96.48 -109.01
N ALA A 417 24.23 -96.83 -109.79
CA ALA A 417 22.94 -96.14 -109.75
C ALA A 417 22.27 -96.28 -108.37
N LYS A 418 22.35 -97.47 -107.76
CA LYS A 418 21.82 -97.74 -106.41
C LYS A 418 22.63 -97.01 -105.33
N PHE A 419 23.95 -96.93 -105.48
CA PHE A 419 24.82 -96.13 -104.64
C PHE A 419 24.46 -94.65 -104.75
N GLU A 420 24.40 -94.09 -105.96
CA GLU A 420 23.99 -92.69 -106.21
C GLU A 420 22.61 -92.39 -105.64
N GLN A 421 21.64 -93.28 -105.83
CA GLN A 421 20.28 -93.15 -105.26
C GLN A 421 20.32 -93.15 -103.72
N THR A 422 21.06 -94.08 -103.11
CA THR A 422 21.17 -94.20 -101.65
C THR A 422 21.89 -93.00 -101.05
N THR A 423 23.00 -92.58 -101.66
CA THR A 423 23.78 -91.41 -101.26
C THR A 423 22.96 -90.13 -101.40
N LYS A 424 22.20 -89.97 -102.49
CA LYS A 424 21.30 -88.82 -102.67
C LYS A 424 20.20 -88.79 -101.62
N ALA A 425 19.57 -89.94 -101.33
CA ALA A 425 18.55 -90.04 -100.29
C ALA A 425 19.13 -89.73 -98.89
N GLN A 426 20.35 -90.20 -98.59
CA GLN A 426 21.05 -89.87 -97.35
C GLN A 426 21.38 -88.39 -97.24
N PHE A 427 21.87 -87.75 -98.31
CA PHE A 427 22.14 -86.31 -98.32
C PHE A 427 20.86 -85.47 -98.23
N GLU A 428 19.74 -85.90 -98.83
CA GLU A 428 18.44 -85.25 -98.68
C GLU A 428 17.91 -85.37 -97.23
N ALA A 429 18.06 -86.54 -96.61
CA ALA A 429 17.72 -86.75 -95.19
C ALA A 429 18.60 -85.88 -94.27
N GLN A 430 19.92 -85.88 -94.48
CA GLN A 430 20.85 -85.01 -93.73
C GLN A 430 20.53 -83.54 -93.91
N ARG A 431 20.19 -83.10 -95.13
CA ARG A 431 19.79 -81.71 -95.39
C ARG A 431 18.48 -81.34 -94.67
N SER A 432 17.52 -82.26 -94.62
CA SER A 432 16.29 -82.10 -93.84
C SER A 432 16.59 -81.96 -92.33
N ASP A 433 17.46 -82.81 -91.79
CA ASP A 433 17.82 -82.77 -90.37
C ASP A 433 18.65 -81.53 -90.03
N ILE A 434 19.56 -81.10 -90.92
CA ILE A 434 20.26 -79.80 -90.82
C ILE A 434 19.25 -78.65 -90.80
N SER A 435 18.26 -78.64 -91.69
CA SER A 435 17.24 -77.59 -91.71
C SER A 435 16.39 -77.57 -90.42
N LYS A 436 16.07 -78.73 -89.85
CA LYS A 436 15.40 -78.82 -88.53
C LYS A 436 16.29 -78.29 -87.40
N MET A 437 17.58 -78.64 -87.43
CA MET A 437 18.56 -78.12 -86.45
C MET A 437 18.70 -76.61 -86.57
N GLU A 438 18.85 -76.06 -87.78
CA GLU A 438 18.89 -74.61 -88.04
C GLU A 438 17.65 -73.90 -87.51
N LYS A 439 16.46 -74.46 -87.76
CA LYS A 439 15.21 -73.93 -87.21
C LYS A 439 15.19 -73.99 -85.68
N THR A 440 15.61 -75.10 -85.09
CA THR A 440 15.65 -75.28 -83.62
C THR A 440 16.64 -74.31 -82.97
N VAL A 441 17.80 -74.09 -83.60
CA VAL A 441 18.80 -73.11 -83.18
C VAL A 441 18.22 -71.70 -83.29
N THR A 442 17.54 -71.36 -84.40
CA THR A 442 16.91 -70.06 -84.60
C THR A 442 15.80 -69.80 -83.56
N ASP A 443 14.97 -70.81 -83.27
CA ASP A 443 13.92 -70.73 -82.25
C ASP A 443 14.54 -70.57 -80.85
N ALA A 444 15.64 -71.29 -80.55
CA ALA A 444 16.38 -71.15 -79.31
C ALA A 444 17.07 -69.78 -79.16
N GLU A 445 17.70 -69.26 -80.22
CA GLU A 445 18.29 -67.91 -80.26
C GLU A 445 17.22 -66.84 -80.04
N SER A 446 16.03 -67.02 -80.63
CA SER A 446 14.90 -66.12 -80.43
C SER A 446 14.40 -66.15 -78.98
N ALA A 447 14.27 -67.35 -78.39
CA ALA A 447 13.86 -67.50 -76.98
C ALA A 447 14.90 -66.93 -76.00
N VAL A 448 16.19 -67.14 -76.26
CA VAL A 448 17.28 -66.54 -75.46
C VAL A 448 17.29 -65.02 -75.62
N SER A 449 17.05 -64.49 -76.82
CA SER A 449 16.93 -63.06 -77.06
C SER A 449 15.72 -62.46 -76.33
N GLU A 450 14.58 -63.14 -76.34
CA GLU A 450 13.39 -62.71 -75.60
C GLU A 450 13.64 -62.75 -74.08
N ALA A 451 14.26 -63.81 -73.56
CA ALA A 451 14.64 -63.92 -72.16
C ALA A 451 15.66 -62.85 -71.75
N LEU A 452 16.64 -62.53 -72.60
CA LEU A 452 17.59 -61.43 -72.41
C LEU A 452 16.89 -60.08 -72.42
N MET A 453 15.94 -59.85 -73.33
CA MET A 453 15.15 -58.62 -73.36
C MET A 453 14.28 -58.48 -72.11
N GLN A 454 13.62 -59.55 -71.66
CA GLN A 454 12.83 -59.56 -70.43
C GLN A 454 13.72 -59.32 -69.19
N THR A 455 14.87 -59.98 -69.12
CA THR A 455 15.84 -59.81 -68.02
C THR A 455 16.43 -58.40 -68.03
N SER A 456 16.75 -57.85 -69.20
CA SER A 456 17.22 -56.46 -69.36
C SER A 456 16.14 -55.46 -68.96
N ALA A 457 14.88 -55.69 -69.34
CA ALA A 457 13.75 -54.87 -68.92
C ALA A 457 13.51 -54.93 -67.40
N GLN A 458 13.61 -56.12 -66.81
CA GLN A 458 13.54 -56.30 -65.35
C GLN A 458 14.71 -55.64 -64.64
N PHE A 459 15.94 -55.79 -65.15
CA PHE A 459 17.14 -55.16 -64.60
C PHE A 459 17.03 -53.63 -64.67
N ASN A 460 16.59 -53.08 -65.80
CA ASN A 460 16.36 -51.65 -65.95
C ASN A 460 15.26 -51.15 -65.00
N SER A 461 14.15 -51.89 -64.87
CA SER A 461 13.09 -51.57 -63.90
C SER A 461 13.60 -51.62 -62.45
N LEU A 462 14.43 -52.60 -62.10
CA LEU A 462 15.00 -52.73 -60.77
C LEU A 462 16.03 -51.62 -60.51
N SER A 463 16.82 -51.25 -61.53
CA SER A 463 17.76 -50.13 -61.48
C SER A 463 17.04 -48.80 -61.28
N ASP A 464 15.93 -48.57 -62.01
CA ASP A 464 15.09 -47.38 -61.86
C ASP A 464 14.46 -47.32 -60.45
N GLN A 465 13.96 -48.44 -59.93
CA GLN A 465 13.45 -48.54 -58.56
C GLN A 465 14.57 -48.29 -57.52
N GLN A 466 15.78 -48.77 -57.77
CA GLN A 466 16.94 -48.54 -56.90
C GLN A 466 17.35 -47.06 -56.93
N LEU A 467 17.38 -46.42 -58.11
CA LEU A 467 17.61 -44.99 -58.28
C LEU A 467 16.55 -44.15 -57.54
N GLU A 468 15.28 -44.54 -57.65
CA GLU A 468 14.18 -43.87 -56.95
C GLU A 468 14.27 -44.09 -55.43
N SER A 469 14.67 -45.28 -54.98
CA SER A 469 14.92 -45.59 -53.58
C SER A 469 16.09 -44.78 -53.03
N VAL A 470 17.21 -44.70 -53.76
CA VAL A 470 18.38 -43.87 -53.40
C VAL A 470 18.01 -42.40 -53.36
N ALA A 471 17.19 -41.91 -54.31
CA ALA A 471 16.69 -40.54 -54.29
C ALA A 471 15.79 -40.27 -53.06
N ARG A 472 14.90 -41.21 -52.70
CA ARG A 472 14.10 -41.14 -51.48
C ARG A 472 14.97 -41.14 -50.23
N ILE A 473 15.98 -42.00 -50.16
CA ILE A 473 16.93 -42.07 -49.05
C ILE A 473 17.72 -40.76 -48.94
N LEU A 474 18.24 -40.22 -50.04
CA LEU A 474 18.92 -38.91 -50.06
C LEU A 474 18.00 -37.77 -49.63
N HIS A 475 16.72 -37.80 -50.02
CA HIS A 475 15.74 -36.83 -49.54
C HIS A 475 15.46 -36.96 -48.05
N VAL A 476 15.34 -38.18 -47.54
CA VAL A 476 15.14 -38.45 -46.11
C VAL A 476 16.40 -38.07 -45.32
N GLU A 477 17.59 -38.41 -45.79
CA GLU A 477 18.86 -38.05 -45.17
C GLU A 477 19.05 -36.53 -45.14
N LYS A 478 18.70 -35.83 -46.24
CA LYS A 478 18.70 -34.37 -46.27
C LYS A 478 17.66 -33.77 -45.34
N ALA A 479 16.47 -34.36 -45.24
CA ALA A 479 15.43 -33.93 -44.31
C ALA A 479 15.85 -34.14 -42.85
N VAL A 480 16.44 -35.30 -42.53
CA VAL A 480 16.99 -35.63 -41.21
C VAL A 480 18.19 -34.74 -40.86
N ALA A 481 19.08 -34.44 -41.81
CA ALA A 481 20.17 -33.49 -41.62
C ALA A 481 19.65 -32.06 -41.38
N THR A 482 18.60 -31.64 -42.11
CA THR A 482 17.94 -30.34 -41.93
C THR A 482 17.23 -30.27 -40.58
N GLU A 483 16.54 -31.34 -40.18
CA GLU A 483 15.90 -31.44 -38.88
C GLU A 483 16.94 -31.46 -37.74
N THR A 484 18.06 -32.15 -37.93
CA THR A 484 19.17 -32.20 -36.96
C THR A 484 19.82 -30.83 -36.81
N ALA A 485 20.02 -30.09 -37.91
CA ALA A 485 20.49 -28.71 -37.88
C ALA A 485 19.47 -27.78 -37.19
N ALA A 486 18.18 -27.93 -37.48
CA ALA A 486 17.11 -27.18 -36.83
C ALA A 486 17.00 -27.50 -35.33
N ARG A 487 17.20 -28.76 -34.92
CA ARG A 487 17.25 -29.17 -33.51
C ARG A 487 18.50 -28.64 -32.81
N ALA A 488 19.65 -28.60 -33.48
CA ALA A 488 20.87 -27.98 -32.95
C ALA A 488 20.72 -26.45 -32.81
N GLU A 489 20.08 -25.80 -33.79
CA GLU A 489 19.76 -24.37 -33.73
C GLU A 489 18.73 -24.07 -32.63
N MET A 490 17.69 -24.90 -32.50
CA MET A 490 16.74 -24.83 -31.40
C MET A 490 17.43 -25.06 -30.05
N GLY A 491 18.38 -26.00 -29.97
CA GLY A 491 19.24 -26.20 -28.80
C GLY A 491 20.07 -24.97 -28.45
N ASN A 492 20.67 -24.31 -29.43
CA ASN A 492 21.40 -23.05 -29.25
C ASN A 492 20.46 -21.91 -28.80
N GLN A 493 19.26 -21.82 -29.36
CA GLN A 493 18.25 -20.85 -28.96
C GLN A 493 17.75 -21.11 -27.54
N ILE A 494 17.54 -22.37 -27.15
CA ILE A 494 17.18 -22.78 -25.80
C ILE A 494 18.32 -22.43 -24.84
N ASN A 495 19.57 -22.72 -25.20
CA ASN A 495 20.74 -22.40 -24.37
C ASN A 495 20.92 -20.89 -24.22
N THR A 496 20.65 -20.11 -25.28
CA THR A 496 20.65 -18.64 -25.23
C THR A 496 19.54 -18.13 -24.33
N ARG A 497 18.30 -18.64 -24.48
CA ARG A 497 17.17 -18.30 -23.60
C ARG A 497 17.40 -18.71 -22.15
N LEU A 498 18.08 -19.82 -21.92
CA LEU A 498 18.46 -20.27 -20.58
C LEU A 498 19.50 -19.32 -19.99
N GLY A 499 20.51 -18.90 -20.76
CA GLY A 499 21.46 -17.87 -20.36
C GLY A 499 20.80 -16.52 -20.07
N ASP A 500 19.85 -16.09 -20.91
CA ASP A 500 19.05 -14.88 -20.69
C ASP A 500 18.19 -15.00 -19.43
N ALA A 501 17.58 -16.17 -19.19
CA ALA A 501 16.80 -16.44 -17.99
C ALA A 501 17.67 -16.48 -16.73
N GLU A 502 18.86 -17.09 -16.79
CA GLU A 502 19.85 -17.07 -15.72
C GLU A 502 20.32 -15.65 -15.41
N SER A 503 20.59 -14.83 -16.44
CA SER A 503 20.94 -13.42 -16.28
C SER A 503 19.77 -12.63 -15.65
N ALA A 504 18.54 -12.86 -16.11
CA ALA A 504 17.36 -12.24 -15.53
C ALA A 504 17.16 -12.65 -14.07
N ILE A 505 17.44 -13.90 -13.71
CA ILE A 505 17.42 -14.38 -12.32
C ILE A 505 18.51 -13.69 -11.49
N VAL A 506 19.70 -13.48 -12.05
CA VAL A 506 20.78 -12.73 -11.39
C VAL A 506 20.39 -11.26 -11.19
N ASP A 507 19.78 -10.62 -12.19
CA ASP A 507 19.28 -9.24 -12.09
C ASP A 507 18.14 -9.12 -11.07
N VAL A 508 17.22 -10.10 -11.02
CA VAL A 508 16.18 -10.17 -9.99
C VAL A 508 16.82 -10.34 -8.60
N LYS A 509 17.81 -11.22 -8.44
CA LYS A 509 18.54 -11.37 -7.17
C LYS A 509 19.26 -10.09 -6.76
N LYS A 510 19.86 -9.38 -7.71
CA LYS A 510 20.53 -8.11 -7.48
C LYS A 510 19.51 -7.03 -7.08
N SER A 511 18.41 -6.92 -7.80
CA SER A 511 17.30 -6.03 -7.46
C SER A 511 16.71 -6.36 -6.09
N GLN A 512 16.62 -7.64 -5.72
CA GLN A 512 16.16 -8.07 -4.41
C GLN A 512 17.16 -7.70 -3.32
N THR A 513 18.46 -7.85 -3.58
CA THR A 513 19.53 -7.40 -2.68
C THR A 513 19.51 -5.87 -2.49
N GLU A 514 19.28 -5.10 -3.56
CA GLU A 514 19.12 -3.65 -3.51
C GLU A 514 17.85 -3.25 -2.76
N THR A 515 16.76 -4.00 -2.93
CA THR A 515 15.51 -3.81 -2.19
C THR A 515 15.69 -4.11 -0.70
N ASP A 516 16.39 -5.20 -0.36
CA ASP A 516 16.72 -5.57 1.02
C ASP A 516 17.63 -4.52 1.66
N LYS A 517 18.59 -3.97 0.89
CA LYS A 517 19.43 -2.85 1.33
C LYS A 517 18.61 -1.59 1.56
N ALA A 518 17.72 -1.23 0.63
CA ALA A 518 16.83 -0.09 0.76
C ALA A 518 15.85 -0.26 1.94
N LEU A 519 15.40 -1.49 2.22
CA LEU A 519 14.59 -1.82 3.37
C LEU A 519 15.39 -1.67 4.67
N ALA A 520 16.65 -2.12 4.70
CA ALA A 520 17.54 -1.95 5.85
C ALA A 520 17.88 -0.46 6.10
N GLU A 521 18.12 0.31 5.04
CA GLU A 521 18.34 1.75 5.09
C GLU A 521 17.07 2.48 5.56
N SER A 522 15.90 2.10 5.05
CA SER A 522 14.59 2.62 5.48
C SER A 522 14.32 2.29 6.94
N GLN A 523 14.59 1.06 7.40
CA GLN A 523 14.49 0.69 8.81
C GLN A 523 15.46 1.50 9.68
N THR A 524 16.67 1.77 9.19
CA THR A 524 17.65 2.59 9.90
C THR A 524 17.21 4.05 9.98
N GLN A 525 16.69 4.61 8.89
CA GLN A 525 16.09 5.95 8.87
C GLN A 525 14.87 6.04 9.79
N LEU A 526 13.97 5.05 9.74
CA LEU A 526 12.80 5.00 10.60
C LEU A 526 13.22 4.96 12.08
N ARG A 527 14.24 4.15 12.44
CA ARG A 527 14.81 4.14 13.80
C ARG A 527 15.41 5.50 14.19
N ALA A 528 16.11 6.17 13.27
CA ALA A 528 16.67 7.48 13.52
C ALA A 528 15.59 8.57 13.67
N GLU A 529 14.51 8.51 12.88
CA GLU A 529 13.35 9.38 12.99
C GLU A 529 12.56 9.13 14.27
N ILE A 530 12.36 7.88 14.66
CA ILE A 530 11.77 7.51 15.95
C ILE A 530 12.62 8.07 17.08
N GLN A 531 13.94 7.86 17.08
CA GLN A 531 14.83 8.43 18.10
C GLN A 531 14.81 9.97 18.11
N LYS A 532 14.69 10.61 16.95
CA LYS A 532 14.58 12.07 16.87
C LYS A 532 13.24 12.55 17.42
N GLY A 533 12.16 11.84 17.10
CA GLY A 533 10.82 12.04 17.66
C GLY A 533 10.81 11.86 19.17
N ASP A 534 11.40 10.78 19.70
CA ASP A 534 11.55 10.52 21.13
C ASP A 534 12.34 11.63 21.83
N LYS A 535 13.46 12.10 21.24
CA LYS A 535 14.21 13.23 21.78
C LYS A 535 13.42 14.53 21.78
N GLN A 536 12.56 14.74 20.78
CA GLN A 536 11.73 15.93 20.69
C GLN A 536 10.56 15.87 21.66
N LEU A 537 9.88 14.73 21.77
CA LEU A 537 8.88 14.44 22.78
C LEU A 537 9.47 14.60 24.18
N GLN A 538 10.68 14.08 24.43
CA GLN A 538 11.35 14.26 25.72
C GLN A 538 11.62 15.74 26.02
N LYS A 539 12.07 16.53 25.04
CA LYS A 539 12.22 17.99 25.21
C LYS A 539 10.90 18.69 25.52
N GLU A 540 9.82 18.30 24.85
CA GLU A 540 8.48 18.86 25.11
C GLU A 540 7.98 18.46 26.50
N ILE A 541 8.20 17.22 26.92
CA ILE A 541 7.91 16.73 28.28
C ILE A 541 8.73 17.52 29.31
N ASP A 542 10.02 17.76 29.06
CA ASP A 542 10.89 18.53 29.96
C ASP A 542 10.43 19.99 30.04
N GLN A 543 10.01 20.60 28.92
CA GLN A 543 9.44 21.95 28.90
C GLN A 543 8.10 22.02 29.64
N GLN A 544 7.21 21.05 29.44
CA GLN A 544 5.95 20.98 30.18
C GLN A 544 6.19 20.74 31.67
N THR A 545 7.18 19.93 32.02
CA THR A 545 7.61 19.70 33.41
C THR A 545 8.12 20.99 34.04
N GLN A 546 8.91 21.79 33.30
CA GLN A 546 9.32 23.12 33.75
C GLN A 546 8.13 24.08 33.92
N GLN A 547 7.19 24.12 32.97
CA GLN A 547 5.97 24.93 33.08
C GLN A 547 5.12 24.51 34.29
N LEU A 548 4.94 23.21 34.50
CA LEU A 548 4.24 22.66 35.65
C LEU A 548 4.96 23.01 36.96
N SER A 549 6.29 22.98 36.98
CA SER A 549 7.05 23.41 38.15
C SER A 549 6.88 24.91 38.44
N ALA A 550 6.83 25.76 37.42
CA ALA A 550 6.54 27.19 37.57
C ALA A 550 5.11 27.42 38.09
N ILE A 551 4.11 26.73 37.52
CA ILE A 551 2.72 26.76 38.02
C ILE A 551 2.65 26.28 39.47
N HIS A 552 3.39 25.23 39.82
CA HIS A 552 3.43 24.70 41.19
C HIS A 552 4.05 25.70 42.16
N SER A 553 5.10 26.43 41.75
CA SER A 553 5.67 27.54 42.53
C SER A 553 4.65 28.65 42.77
N THR A 554 3.98 29.12 41.71
CA THR A 554 2.94 30.14 41.80
C THR A 554 1.76 29.69 42.67
N PHE A 555 1.37 28.41 42.58
CA PHE A 555 0.35 27.83 43.43
C PHE A 555 0.76 27.82 44.90
N ASN A 556 2.02 27.49 45.20
CA ASN A 556 2.55 27.55 46.56
C ASN A 556 2.61 28.99 47.09
N GLU A 557 2.98 29.97 46.26
CA GLU A 557 2.91 31.41 46.61
C GLU A 557 1.48 31.84 46.93
N GLN A 558 0.51 31.46 46.09
CA GLN A 558 -0.91 31.75 46.32
C GLN A 558 -1.44 31.07 47.58
N LYS A 559 -1.03 29.83 47.85
CA LYS A 559 -1.39 29.10 49.07
C LYS A 559 -0.87 29.81 50.32
N THR A 560 0.36 30.32 50.29
CA THR A 560 0.92 31.13 51.38
C THR A 560 0.14 32.43 51.56
N ALA A 561 -0.20 33.13 50.47
CA ALA A 561 -1.02 34.34 50.53
C ALA A 561 -2.43 34.09 51.10
N ILE A 562 -3.04 32.93 50.81
CA ILE A 562 -4.32 32.52 51.38
C ILE A 562 -4.19 32.25 52.88
N ALA A 563 -3.13 31.58 53.32
CA ALA A 563 -2.88 31.34 54.75
C ALA A 563 -2.67 32.64 55.54
N GLU A 564 -2.00 33.63 54.96
CA GLU A 564 -1.85 34.98 55.52
C GLU A 564 -3.20 35.71 55.59
N LEU A 565 -4.05 35.58 54.56
CA LEU A 565 -5.41 36.13 54.56
C LEU A 565 -6.29 35.50 55.65
N GLU A 566 -6.17 34.19 55.88
CA GLU A 566 -6.89 33.48 56.94
C GLU A 566 -6.48 33.96 58.34
N GLN A 567 -5.17 34.09 58.61
CA GLN A 567 -4.67 34.70 59.86
C GLN A 567 -5.18 36.13 60.05
N THR A 568 -5.24 36.91 58.97
CA THR A 568 -5.72 38.30 59.02
C THR A 568 -7.23 38.35 59.30
N SER A 569 -8.01 37.40 58.76
CA SER A 569 -9.44 37.27 59.04
C SER A 569 -9.74 36.86 60.49
N ALA A 570 -8.92 35.98 61.08
CA ALA A 570 -9.04 35.56 62.48
C ALA A 570 -8.75 36.71 63.47
N LYS A 571 -7.73 37.54 63.19
CA LYS A 571 -7.47 38.80 63.93
C LYS A 571 -8.65 39.78 63.85
N LEU A 572 -9.32 39.86 62.70
CA LEU A 572 -10.46 40.74 62.48
C LEU A 572 -11.72 40.28 63.27
N GLN A 573 -11.95 38.97 63.37
CA GLN A 573 -13.04 38.39 64.17
C GLN A 573 -12.87 38.63 65.68
N GLN A 574 -11.64 38.52 66.18
CA GLN A 574 -11.33 38.79 67.60
C GLN A 574 -11.58 40.27 67.98
N THR A 575 -11.42 41.18 67.02
CA THR A 575 -11.65 42.63 67.20
C THR A 575 -13.15 42.99 67.14
N GLN A 576 -13.98 42.19 66.46
CA GLN A 576 -15.44 42.36 66.38
C GLN A 576 -16.15 42.00 67.69
N GLN A 577 -15.68 40.96 68.39
CA GLN A 577 -16.31 40.47 69.61
C GLN A 577 -16.11 41.43 70.79
N SER A 578 -14.94 42.08 70.88
CA SER A 578 -14.64 43.10 71.91
C SER A 578 -15.47 44.37 71.76
N GLN A 579 -15.96 44.62 70.55
CA GLN A 579 -16.84 45.73 70.30
C GLN A 579 -18.22 45.35 70.82
N TYR A 580 -18.77 44.21 70.38
CA TYR A 580 -20.12 43.68 70.69
C TYR A 580 -20.66 43.99 72.10
N ASP A 581 -19.89 43.71 73.14
CA ASP A 581 -20.32 43.90 74.53
C ASP A 581 -20.55 45.38 74.96
N THR A 582 -20.06 46.37 74.20
CA THR A 582 -20.07 47.79 74.62
C THR A 582 -21.38 48.51 74.26
N GLN A 583 -22.07 48.07 73.20
CA GLN A 583 -23.10 48.89 72.55
C GLN A 583 -24.54 48.35 72.78
N GLN A 584 -24.65 47.16 73.37
CA GLN A 584 -25.88 46.60 73.96
C GLN A 584 -26.38 47.39 75.19
N SER A 585 -25.53 48.19 75.84
CA SER A 585 -25.88 49.06 76.99
C SER A 585 -26.69 50.32 76.61
N GLN A 586 -26.72 50.73 75.34
CA GLN A 586 -27.30 52.02 74.92
C GLN A 586 -28.72 51.88 74.33
N ILE A 587 -29.15 50.66 73.97
CA ILE A 587 -30.41 50.37 73.27
C ILE A 587 -31.65 50.40 74.19
N THR A 588 -31.47 50.29 75.51
CA THR A 588 -32.59 50.29 76.47
C THR A 588 -33.33 51.64 76.58
N HIS A 589 -32.75 52.75 76.11
CA HIS A 589 -33.32 54.09 76.34
C HIS A 589 -34.17 54.67 75.18
N LEU A 590 -34.23 54.03 74.01
CA LEU A 590 -34.86 54.60 72.80
C LEU A 590 -36.25 54.02 72.43
N ASN A 591 -36.79 53.07 73.20
CA ASN A 591 -38.03 52.34 72.86
C ASN A 591 -39.35 53.07 73.17
N GLU A 592 -39.34 54.30 73.68
CA GLU A 592 -40.58 55.02 74.04
C GLU A 592 -41.18 55.90 72.94
N THR A 593 -40.54 56.05 71.77
CA THR A 593 -41.05 56.98 70.73
C THR A 593 -40.81 56.47 69.32
N LEU A 594 -41.70 55.61 68.83
CA LEU A 594 -42.50 55.88 67.63
C LEU A 594 -43.39 54.67 67.29
N ILE A 595 -44.42 54.52 68.10
CA ILE A 595 -45.73 54.06 67.63
C ILE A 595 -46.27 55.19 66.74
N ASN A 596 -46.37 54.96 65.43
CA ASN A 596 -47.36 55.49 64.47
C ASN A 596 -46.77 55.59 63.06
N GLN A 597 -47.55 55.12 62.09
CA GLN A 597 -47.34 55.16 60.63
C GLN A 597 -46.50 53.99 60.08
N GLU A 598 -47.15 52.85 59.83
CA GLU A 598 -47.73 52.48 58.51
C GLU A 598 -46.69 51.60 57.77
N ARG A 599 -46.78 50.27 57.63
CA ARG A 599 -47.91 49.34 57.57
C ARG A 599 -49.05 49.83 56.68
N SER A 600 -48.81 49.90 55.38
CA SER A 600 -49.71 49.29 54.37
C SER A 600 -49.14 49.52 52.97
N GLN A 601 -49.08 48.46 52.16
CA GLN A 601 -48.81 48.44 50.71
C GLN A 601 -47.31 48.58 50.34
N ALA A 602 -46.65 47.70 49.59
CA ALA A 602 -47.13 46.64 48.71
C ALA A 602 -46.05 45.55 48.53
N GLU A 603 -46.12 44.51 49.37
CA GLU A 603 -45.57 43.18 49.11
C GLU A 603 -46.51 42.42 48.15
N SER A 604 -46.48 42.70 46.84
CA SER A 604 -47.20 41.86 45.86
C SER A 604 -46.67 41.93 44.43
N ALA A 605 -45.39 42.19 44.21
CA ALA A 605 -44.80 42.09 42.86
C ALA A 605 -43.36 41.58 42.85
N LEU A 606 -43.01 40.80 43.87
CA LEU A 606 -41.89 39.88 43.81
C LEU A 606 -42.46 38.48 43.63
N GLN A 607 -42.96 38.18 42.43
CA GLN A 607 -43.26 36.80 42.07
C GLN A 607 -43.21 36.65 40.56
N LEU A 608 -42.45 35.65 40.12
CA LEU A 608 -42.04 35.32 38.75
C LEU A 608 -40.81 36.12 38.30
N ALA A 609 -39.62 35.73 38.78
CA ALA A 609 -38.78 34.77 38.05
C ALA A 609 -38.56 35.23 36.60
N ALA A 610 -37.44 35.90 36.32
CA ALA A 610 -36.21 35.18 36.00
C ALA A 610 -36.44 34.14 34.92
N GLN A 611 -35.91 34.38 33.72
CA GLN A 611 -34.98 33.43 33.09
C GLN A 611 -34.40 33.97 31.77
N ALA A 612 -33.06 34.00 31.76
CA ALA A 612 -32.16 33.73 30.62
C ALA A 612 -31.86 34.83 29.58
N SER A 613 -30.69 35.47 29.75
CA SER A 613 -29.59 35.65 28.76
C SER A 613 -28.61 36.71 29.28
N ASP A 614 -27.61 36.38 30.09
CA ASP A 614 -26.30 35.81 29.71
C ASP A 614 -25.73 36.35 28.38
N SER A 615 -24.71 37.21 28.34
CA SER A 615 -23.30 37.12 28.81
C SER A 615 -22.32 36.76 27.67
N ALA A 616 -21.17 37.48 27.66
CA ALA A 616 -19.83 37.08 27.19
C ALA A 616 -19.26 37.71 25.89
N GLY A 617 -18.71 38.92 26.04
CA GLY A 617 -17.65 39.45 25.18
C GLY A 617 -16.26 39.22 25.81
N GLU A 618 -15.30 38.88 24.96
CA GLU A 618 -13.84 38.95 25.16
C GLU A 618 -13.16 37.97 26.13
N GLN A 619 -12.83 36.78 25.60
CA GLN A 619 -11.56 36.07 25.83
C GLN A 619 -11.56 34.76 25.02
N ARG A 620 -10.58 34.57 24.11
CA ARG A 620 -9.99 33.27 23.69
C ARG A 620 -9.10 33.43 22.44
N GLN A 621 -7.79 33.32 22.61
CA GLN A 621 -6.80 33.22 21.51
C GLN A 621 -6.77 31.83 20.83
N ILE A 622 -7.55 30.86 21.34
CA ILE A 622 -7.85 29.59 20.71
C ILE A 622 -9.35 29.36 20.91
N ARG A 623 -10.12 29.28 19.82
CA ARG A 623 -11.57 29.12 19.88
C ARG A 623 -12.01 28.07 18.86
N ALA A 624 -12.75 27.08 19.32
CA ALA A 624 -13.59 26.22 18.49
C ALA A 624 -15.06 26.59 18.77
N GLU A 625 -15.85 26.79 17.72
CA GLU A 625 -17.24 27.24 17.81
C GLU A 625 -18.09 26.48 16.80
N ILE A 626 -19.26 26.01 17.24
CA ILE A 626 -20.32 25.46 16.43
C ILE A 626 -21.51 26.40 16.60
N SER A 627 -22.03 26.95 15.50
CA SER A 627 -23.19 27.84 15.51
C SER A 627 -24.22 27.35 14.50
N ARG A 628 -25.49 27.32 14.91
CA ARG A 628 -26.64 26.96 14.08
C ARG A 628 -27.73 28.01 14.24
N VAL A 629 -28.22 28.52 13.11
CA VAL A 629 -29.28 29.53 13.05
C VAL A 629 -30.38 29.00 12.12
N ASP A 630 -31.56 28.79 12.70
CA ASP A 630 -32.77 28.39 11.97
C ASP A 630 -33.77 29.55 11.95
N LYS A 631 -34.32 29.88 10.79
CA LYS A 631 -35.29 30.95 10.58
C LYS A 631 -36.44 30.47 9.70
N ALA A 632 -37.66 30.55 10.21
CA ALA A 632 -38.87 30.33 9.43
C ALA A 632 -39.75 31.58 9.51
N ARG A 633 -40.32 31.99 8.37
CA ARG A 633 -41.25 33.11 8.29
C ARG A 633 -42.31 32.80 7.23
N VAL A 634 -43.56 33.12 7.55
CA VAL A 634 -44.66 33.12 6.60
C VAL A 634 -45.25 34.54 6.60
N ASP A 635 -45.48 35.10 5.42
CA ASP A 635 -46.28 36.32 5.25
C ASP A 635 -47.39 36.10 4.21
N ASP A 636 -48.21 37.12 3.95
CA ASP A 636 -49.41 37.01 3.09
C ASP A 636 -49.11 36.58 1.64
N ARG A 637 -47.84 36.60 1.21
CA ARG A 637 -47.44 36.29 -0.18
C ARG A 637 -46.35 35.24 -0.30
N GLN A 638 -45.58 34.92 0.75
CA GLN A 638 -44.48 33.95 0.67
C GLN A 638 -44.29 33.11 1.95
N ALA A 639 -43.88 31.86 1.76
CA ALA A 639 -43.32 31.00 2.79
C ALA A 639 -41.79 30.95 2.64
N PHE A 640 -41.06 31.21 3.73
CA PHE A 640 -39.61 31.25 3.79
C PHE A 640 -39.07 30.36 4.92
N SER A 641 -38.05 29.57 4.61
CA SER A 641 -37.29 28.80 5.59
C SER A 641 -35.80 28.84 5.27
N GLN A 642 -34.96 29.00 6.30
CA GLN A 642 -33.51 29.02 6.17
C GLN A 642 -32.85 28.37 7.38
N SER A 643 -31.80 27.59 7.12
CA SER A 643 -30.90 27.04 8.12
C SER A 643 -29.46 27.37 7.73
N ILE A 644 -28.67 27.84 8.69
CA ILE A 644 -27.25 28.13 8.55
C ILE A 644 -26.51 27.44 9.68
N GLU A 645 -25.59 26.53 9.34
CA GLU A 645 -24.70 25.86 10.28
C GLU A 645 -23.25 26.23 9.96
N THR A 646 -22.49 26.66 10.97
CA THR A 646 -21.08 27.03 10.84
C THR A 646 -20.24 26.33 11.90
N LEU A 647 -19.15 25.69 11.47
CA LEU A 647 -18.11 25.11 12.32
C LEU A 647 -16.84 25.92 12.12
N THR A 648 -16.33 26.56 13.18
CA THR A 648 -15.13 27.40 13.12
C THR A 648 -14.08 26.93 14.12
N ALA A 649 -12.84 26.74 13.66
CA ALA A 649 -11.67 26.56 14.51
C ALA A 649 -10.65 27.66 14.21
N LYS A 650 -10.30 28.46 15.22
CA LYS A 650 -9.40 29.63 15.09
C LYS A 650 -8.25 29.57 16.09
N VAL A 651 -7.04 29.84 15.60
CA VAL A 651 -5.80 30.01 16.38
C VAL A 651 -5.04 31.22 15.81
N GLY A 652 -4.91 32.29 16.59
CA GLY A 652 -4.36 33.56 16.10
C GLY A 652 -5.15 34.09 14.89
N ASP A 653 -4.45 34.37 13.78
CA ASP A 653 -5.04 34.86 12.53
C ASP A 653 -5.54 33.74 11.59
N ASN A 654 -5.17 32.48 11.85
CA ASN A 654 -5.56 31.34 11.02
C ASN A 654 -6.92 30.80 11.47
N ALA A 655 -7.78 30.48 10.51
CA ALA A 655 -9.09 29.89 10.75
C ALA A 655 -9.41 28.80 9.73
N ALA A 656 -10.03 27.71 10.19
CA ALA A 656 -10.69 26.73 9.35
C ALA A 656 -12.20 26.82 9.59
N VAL A 657 -12.98 26.90 8.52
CA VAL A 657 -14.44 27.10 8.57
C VAL A 657 -15.14 26.07 7.69
N LEU A 658 -16.15 25.42 8.24
CA LEU A 658 -17.16 24.67 7.49
C LEU A 658 -18.49 25.42 7.59
N GLU A 659 -19.18 25.62 6.48
CA GLU A 659 -20.44 26.35 6.39
C GLU A 659 -21.44 25.55 5.55
N GLU A 660 -22.63 25.32 6.10
CA GLU A 660 -23.77 24.74 5.39
C GLU A 660 -24.95 25.70 5.47
N LYS A 661 -25.51 26.07 4.32
CA LYS A 661 -26.65 26.97 4.21
C LYS A 661 -27.73 26.34 3.35
N ALA A 662 -28.90 26.11 3.93
CA ALA A 662 -30.10 25.68 3.22
C ALA A 662 -31.12 26.83 3.21
N THR A 663 -31.76 27.10 2.07
CA THR A 663 -32.81 28.11 1.94
C THR A 663 -33.92 27.58 1.04
N ALA A 664 -35.16 27.70 1.47
CA ALA A 664 -36.34 27.36 0.71
C ALA A 664 -37.34 28.52 0.74
N VAL A 665 -37.83 28.93 -0.42
CA VAL A 665 -38.81 30.00 -0.59
C VAL A 665 -39.86 29.57 -1.59
N PHE A 666 -41.12 29.86 -1.30
CA PHE A 666 -42.22 29.68 -2.24
C PHE A 666 -43.22 30.83 -2.10
N ASP A 667 -43.64 31.41 -3.22
CA ASP A 667 -44.62 32.50 -3.28
C ASP A 667 -46.00 32.04 -3.76
N ILE A 668 -47.00 32.91 -3.59
CA ILE A 668 -48.38 32.68 -4.04
C ILE A 668 -48.55 32.66 -5.56
N ASP A 669 -47.59 33.22 -6.31
CA ASP A 669 -47.60 33.27 -7.76
C ASP A 669 -47.05 31.95 -8.37
N GLY A 670 -46.66 30.99 -7.51
CA GLY A 670 -46.16 29.67 -7.89
C GLY A 670 -44.67 29.64 -8.23
N ASN A 671 -43.94 30.72 -7.97
CA ASN A 671 -42.48 30.73 -8.06
C ASN A 671 -41.86 30.31 -6.73
N GLY A 672 -40.67 29.73 -6.80
CA GLY A 672 -39.98 29.29 -5.61
C GLY A 672 -38.64 28.68 -5.91
N TYR A 673 -37.80 28.58 -4.90
CA TYR A 673 -36.51 27.92 -5.03
C TYR A 673 -36.11 27.24 -3.73
N ALA A 674 -35.34 26.18 -3.86
CA ALA A 674 -34.65 25.51 -2.76
C ALA A 674 -33.18 25.41 -3.12
N ILE A 675 -32.30 25.96 -2.29
CA ILE A 675 -30.85 25.96 -2.51
C ILE A 675 -30.15 25.48 -1.25
N LYS A 676 -29.20 24.57 -1.43
CA LYS A 676 -28.26 24.09 -0.41
C LYS A 676 -26.83 24.41 -0.87
N ASP A 677 -26.13 25.25 -0.11
CA ASP A 677 -24.71 25.57 -0.29
C ASP A 677 -23.90 24.93 0.85
N ILE A 678 -22.91 24.12 0.50
CA ILE A 678 -21.97 23.51 1.45
C ILE A 678 -20.57 23.99 1.08
N GLY A 679 -19.81 24.49 2.05
CA GLY A 679 -18.46 24.97 1.79
C GLY A 679 -17.51 24.75 2.96
N ALA A 680 -16.25 24.46 2.63
CA ALA A 680 -15.14 24.39 3.57
C ALA A 680 -14.06 25.37 3.12
N GLY A 681 -13.48 26.12 4.05
CA GLY A 681 -12.43 27.07 3.73
C GLY A 681 -11.43 27.28 4.84
N VAL A 682 -10.26 27.78 4.46
CA VAL A 682 -9.16 28.11 5.36
C VAL A 682 -8.66 29.53 5.08
N ASN A 683 -8.37 30.26 6.16
CA ASN A 683 -7.67 31.53 6.09
C ASN A 683 -6.17 31.27 6.25
N TYR A 684 -5.39 31.54 5.21
CA TYR A 684 -3.93 31.38 5.21
C TYR A 684 -3.28 32.68 4.72
N LYS A 685 -2.43 33.28 5.58
CA LYS A 685 -1.74 34.56 5.31
C LYS A 685 -2.70 35.71 4.92
N GLY A 686 -3.87 35.76 5.54
CA GLY A 686 -4.89 36.78 5.28
C GLY A 686 -5.69 36.58 3.98
N GLN A 687 -5.47 35.48 3.25
CA GLN A 687 -6.28 35.09 2.11
C GLN A 687 -7.15 33.88 2.44
N PHE A 688 -8.44 33.98 2.13
CA PHE A 688 -9.41 32.92 2.36
C PHE A 688 -9.57 32.04 1.12
N TYR A 689 -9.31 30.74 1.26
CA TYR A 689 -9.48 29.74 0.21
C TYR A 689 -10.70 28.88 0.54
N LYS A 690 -11.70 28.83 -0.36
CA LYS A 690 -12.94 28.07 -0.17
C LYS A 690 -13.11 27.03 -1.29
N ALA A 691 -13.49 25.82 -0.90
CA ALA A 691 -14.08 24.83 -1.78
C ALA A 691 -15.54 24.60 -1.36
N GLY A 692 -16.42 24.23 -2.29
CA GLY A 692 -17.81 23.97 -1.94
C GLY A 692 -18.66 23.42 -3.07
N MET A 693 -19.90 23.10 -2.74
CA MET A 693 -20.92 22.53 -3.61
C MET A 693 -22.22 23.28 -3.40
N VAL A 694 -22.94 23.55 -4.49
CA VAL A 694 -24.27 24.14 -4.48
C VAL A 694 -25.23 23.21 -5.20
N ILE A 695 -26.34 22.87 -4.55
CA ILE A 695 -27.42 22.08 -5.12
C ILE A 695 -28.67 22.94 -5.03
N GLY A 696 -29.39 23.12 -6.13
CA GLY A 696 -30.61 23.91 -6.11
C GLY A 696 -31.63 23.52 -7.17
N ALA A 697 -32.87 23.90 -6.91
CA ALA A 697 -33.97 23.84 -7.85
C ALA A 697 -34.74 25.16 -7.76
N GLU A 698 -35.16 25.69 -8.90
CA GLU A 698 -35.96 26.92 -9.01
C GLU A 698 -37.13 26.66 -9.95
N VAL A 699 -38.30 27.18 -9.59
CA VAL A 699 -39.44 27.33 -10.47
C VAL A 699 -39.72 28.81 -10.65
N LYS A 700 -39.73 29.26 -11.90
CA LYS A 700 -39.97 30.65 -12.27
C LYS A 700 -40.81 30.70 -13.53
N ASN A 701 -41.94 31.40 -13.49
CA ASN A 701 -42.88 31.49 -14.60
C ASN A 701 -43.30 30.12 -15.18
N GLY A 702 -43.49 29.12 -14.31
CA GLY A 702 -43.86 27.76 -14.69
C GLY A 702 -42.74 26.91 -15.33
N GLN A 703 -41.52 27.45 -15.46
CA GLN A 703 -40.35 26.69 -15.89
C GLN A 703 -39.55 26.24 -14.68
N VAL A 704 -39.17 24.96 -14.65
CA VAL A 704 -38.37 24.36 -13.57
C VAL A 704 -36.94 24.18 -14.05
N GLU A 705 -35.98 24.73 -13.31
CA GLU A 705 -34.56 24.51 -13.51
C GLU A 705 -33.94 23.85 -12.27
N THR A 706 -32.98 22.96 -12.49
CA THR A 706 -32.20 22.35 -11.41
C THR A 706 -30.71 22.54 -11.68
N HIS A 707 -29.94 22.78 -10.63
CA HIS A 707 -28.53 23.12 -10.72
C HIS A 707 -27.71 22.31 -9.71
N PHE A 708 -26.57 21.82 -10.18
CA PHE A 708 -25.53 21.23 -9.36
C PHE A 708 -24.20 21.89 -9.73
N GLY A 709 -23.61 22.62 -8.79
CA GLY A 709 -22.36 23.36 -9.00
C GLY A 709 -21.30 22.93 -8.00
N VAL A 710 -20.05 22.80 -8.47
CA VAL A 710 -18.89 22.53 -7.62
C VAL A 710 -17.85 23.64 -7.81
N ARG A 711 -17.34 24.17 -6.71
CA ARG A 711 -16.31 25.22 -6.66
C ARG A 711 -15.08 24.63 -5.98
N ALA A 712 -14.04 24.27 -6.74
CA ALA A 712 -12.79 23.74 -6.19
C ALA A 712 -11.64 23.87 -7.22
N ASN A 713 -10.40 23.99 -6.73
CA ASN A 713 -9.20 23.95 -7.58
C ASN A 713 -8.98 22.56 -8.22
N GLN A 714 -9.45 21.52 -7.53
CA GLN A 714 -9.42 20.14 -7.99
C GLN A 714 -10.74 19.45 -7.61
N PHE A 715 -11.40 18.84 -8.59
CA PHE A 715 -12.59 18.00 -8.38
C PHE A 715 -12.30 16.59 -8.90
N THR A 716 -12.59 15.56 -8.11
CA THR A 716 -12.27 14.18 -8.46
C THR A 716 -13.44 13.26 -8.11
N VAL A 717 -13.91 12.49 -9.09
CA VAL A 717 -14.82 11.35 -8.88
C VAL A 717 -13.99 10.09 -8.79
N VAL A 718 -14.20 9.30 -7.74
CA VAL A 718 -13.45 8.08 -7.46
C VAL A 718 -14.36 6.85 -7.47
N ASN A 719 -13.82 5.73 -7.93
CA ASN A 719 -14.43 4.41 -7.79
C ASN A 719 -13.81 3.69 -6.57
N PRO A 720 -14.58 3.33 -5.53
CA PRO A 720 -14.09 2.70 -4.30
C PRO A 720 -13.92 1.17 -4.45
N THR A 721 -13.37 0.68 -5.56
CA THR A 721 -13.17 -0.76 -5.77
C THR A 721 -12.00 -1.27 -4.92
N ASN A 722 -12.22 -2.35 -4.15
CA ASN A 722 -11.20 -3.02 -3.31
C ASN A 722 -10.51 -2.11 -2.28
N GLY A 723 -11.22 -1.12 -1.73
CA GLY A 723 -10.68 -0.21 -0.71
C GLY A 723 -9.64 0.79 -1.24
N LYS A 724 -9.46 0.88 -2.56
CA LYS A 724 -8.68 1.92 -3.24
C LYS A 724 -9.66 2.93 -3.86
N MET A 725 -9.35 4.22 -3.73
CA MET A 725 -10.12 5.31 -4.31
C MET A 725 -9.53 5.66 -5.68
N GLU A 726 -9.89 4.92 -6.73
CA GLU A 726 -9.33 5.13 -8.07
C GLU A 726 -10.05 6.29 -8.77
N PRO A 727 -9.36 7.36 -9.19
CA PRO A 727 -9.99 8.49 -9.88
C PRO A 727 -10.43 8.09 -11.30
N VAL A 728 -11.71 8.27 -11.61
CA VAL A 728 -12.29 8.03 -12.94
C VAL A 728 -12.55 9.32 -13.73
N PHE A 729 -12.70 10.44 -13.01
CA PHE A 729 -12.89 11.77 -13.59
C PHE A 729 -12.20 12.81 -12.71
N VAL A 730 -11.32 13.64 -13.27
CA VAL A 730 -10.60 14.68 -12.54
C VAL A 730 -10.64 16.00 -13.29
N ILE A 731 -11.03 17.08 -12.61
CA ILE A 731 -10.81 18.45 -13.07
C ILE A 731 -9.66 19.01 -12.25
N LYS A 732 -8.59 19.47 -12.92
CA LYS A 732 -7.44 20.12 -12.27
C LYS A 732 -6.78 21.09 -13.25
N ASN A 733 -6.39 22.26 -12.77
CA ASN A 733 -5.71 23.29 -13.59
C ASN A 733 -6.49 23.67 -14.86
N GLY A 734 -7.83 23.70 -14.78
CA GLY A 734 -8.70 23.98 -15.93
C GLY A 734 -8.79 22.88 -16.98
N GLN A 735 -8.22 21.69 -16.72
CA GLN A 735 -8.25 20.54 -17.61
C GLN A 735 -9.06 19.39 -17.01
N VAL A 736 -9.72 18.64 -17.88
CA VAL A 736 -10.44 17.40 -17.53
C VAL A 736 -9.57 16.21 -17.91
N PHE A 737 -9.36 15.30 -16.95
CA PHE A 737 -8.65 14.03 -17.13
C PHE A 737 -9.63 12.88 -16.93
N ILE A 738 -9.71 12.01 -17.92
CA ILE A 738 -10.54 10.81 -17.91
C ILE A 738 -9.66 9.65 -18.36
N LYS A 739 -9.62 8.56 -17.58
CA LYS A 739 -8.80 7.38 -17.90
C LYS A 739 -9.37 6.62 -19.09
N GLU A 740 -10.68 6.38 -19.08
CA GLU A 740 -11.44 5.70 -20.12
C GLU A 740 -12.88 6.24 -20.13
N ALA A 741 -13.47 6.42 -21.31
CA ALA A 741 -14.83 6.93 -21.46
C ALA A 741 -15.60 6.13 -22.51
N PHE A 742 -16.80 5.67 -22.16
CA PHE A 742 -17.78 5.15 -23.11
C PHE A 742 -18.82 6.23 -23.40
N LEU A 743 -18.85 6.73 -24.64
CA LEU A 743 -19.68 7.88 -25.05
C LEU A 743 -20.66 7.45 -26.15
N GLY A 744 -21.95 7.75 -25.98
CA GLY A 744 -22.95 7.50 -27.03
C GLY A 744 -22.79 8.44 -28.23
N THR A 745 -22.65 9.75 -27.99
CA THR A 745 -22.33 10.75 -29.01
C THR A 745 -21.45 11.83 -28.39
N ALA A 746 -20.40 12.24 -29.10
CA ALA A 746 -19.53 13.34 -28.72
C ALA A 746 -19.47 14.34 -29.86
N VAL A 747 -19.74 15.62 -29.57
CA VAL A 747 -19.54 16.74 -30.49
C VAL A 747 -18.30 17.48 -30.02
N ILE A 748 -17.28 17.56 -30.87
CA ILE A 748 -16.00 18.20 -30.55
C ILE A 748 -15.70 19.20 -31.67
N ASP A 749 -15.75 20.49 -31.36
CA ASP A 749 -15.51 21.56 -32.35
C ASP A 749 -14.06 21.55 -32.86
N GLY A 750 -13.11 21.06 -32.06
CA GLY A 750 -11.72 20.84 -32.47
C GLY A 750 -10.92 20.05 -31.43
N ALA A 751 -10.03 19.17 -31.89
CA ALA A 751 -9.18 18.35 -31.03
C ALA A 751 -7.71 18.43 -31.45
N LYS A 752 -6.81 18.71 -30.50
CA LYS A 752 -5.35 18.61 -30.68
C LYS A 752 -4.88 17.28 -30.08
N ILE A 753 -4.67 16.27 -30.91
CA ILE A 753 -4.28 14.92 -30.46
C ILE A 753 -2.84 14.64 -30.91
N LYS A 754 -1.93 14.44 -29.96
CA LYS A 754 -0.51 14.16 -30.25
C LYS A 754 -0.31 12.80 -30.93
N ASN A 755 -0.97 11.76 -30.41
CA ASN A 755 -0.97 10.41 -30.94
C ASN A 755 -2.39 9.84 -30.83
N ALA A 756 -3.03 9.57 -31.97
CA ALA A 756 -4.33 8.91 -32.02
C ALA A 756 -4.15 7.51 -32.61
N SER A 757 -4.64 6.48 -31.92
CA SER A 757 -4.85 5.16 -32.52
C SER A 757 -6.34 4.91 -32.56
N ILE A 758 -6.85 4.59 -33.75
CA ILE A 758 -8.26 4.28 -33.97
C ILE A 758 -8.31 2.85 -34.47
N THR A 759 -8.77 1.92 -33.63
CA THR A 759 -8.90 0.51 -34.00
C THR A 759 -9.98 0.33 -35.07
N MET A 760 -11.08 1.09 -34.98
CA MET A 760 -12.16 1.08 -35.95
C MET A 760 -12.92 2.42 -35.92
N ALA A 761 -13.20 2.99 -37.09
CA ALA A 761 -14.07 4.14 -37.24
C ALA A 761 -15.10 3.90 -38.34
N LYS A 762 -16.38 4.17 -38.05
CA LYS A 762 -17.44 4.24 -39.07
C LYS A 762 -17.69 5.72 -39.37
N ILE A 763 -17.30 6.16 -40.56
CA ILE A 763 -17.46 7.55 -41.00
C ILE A 763 -18.76 7.67 -41.81
N ALA A 764 -19.69 8.52 -41.36
CA ALA A 764 -21.02 8.64 -41.98
C ALA A 764 -21.03 9.44 -43.29
N ASP A 765 -20.16 10.46 -43.42
CA ASP A 765 -20.06 11.33 -44.60
C ASP A 765 -18.69 11.19 -45.30
N GLY A 766 -17.61 11.67 -44.68
CA GLY A 766 -16.24 11.56 -45.21
C GLY A 766 -15.24 12.34 -44.37
N LEU A 767 -13.94 12.15 -44.62
CA LEU A 767 -12.86 12.97 -44.07
C LEU A 767 -12.43 13.97 -45.15
N ARG A 768 -12.41 15.27 -44.83
CA ARG A 768 -12.06 16.32 -45.80
C ARG A 768 -11.29 17.45 -45.15
N SER A 769 -10.52 18.18 -45.94
CA SER A 769 -9.92 19.44 -45.54
C SER A 769 -10.96 20.59 -45.52
N ASP A 770 -10.65 21.64 -44.76
CA ASP A 770 -11.55 22.80 -44.56
C ASP A 770 -11.91 23.54 -45.86
N ASN A 771 -11.05 23.48 -46.88
CA ASN A 771 -11.22 24.16 -48.16
C ASN A 771 -11.96 23.32 -49.23
N TRP A 772 -12.44 22.13 -48.90
CA TRP A 772 -13.23 21.30 -49.80
C TRP A 772 -14.64 21.92 -50.04
N PRO A 773 -15.19 21.95 -51.27
CA PRO A 773 -14.71 21.33 -52.53
C PRO A 773 -13.86 22.24 -53.42
N HIS A 774 -13.52 23.43 -52.95
CA HIS A 774 -12.82 24.47 -53.72
C HIS A 774 -11.29 24.25 -53.81
N GLY A 775 -10.75 23.30 -53.04
CA GLY A 775 -9.36 22.85 -53.06
C GLY A 775 -9.13 21.83 -51.94
N GLY A 776 -7.93 21.25 -51.85
CA GLY A 776 -7.56 20.33 -50.77
C GLY A 776 -7.92 18.87 -51.06
N TRP A 777 -8.26 18.09 -50.04
CA TRP A 777 -8.48 16.65 -50.16
C TRP A 777 -9.79 16.20 -49.54
N ASN A 778 -10.34 15.10 -50.06
CA ASN A 778 -11.58 14.51 -49.60
C ASN A 778 -11.54 12.99 -49.75
N LEU A 779 -11.93 12.31 -48.69
CA LEU A 779 -12.13 10.87 -48.58
C LEU A 779 -13.61 10.63 -48.22
N PRO A 780 -14.53 10.70 -49.20
CA PRO A 780 -15.94 10.44 -48.99
C PRO A 780 -16.23 8.97 -48.63
N LYS A 781 -17.39 8.71 -48.04
CA LYS A 781 -17.90 7.36 -47.74
C LYS A 781 -17.99 6.43 -48.97
N SER A 782 -17.97 6.99 -50.19
CA SER A 782 -17.98 6.23 -51.43
C SER A 782 -16.68 5.46 -51.68
N GLY A 783 -15.64 5.66 -50.86
CA GLY A 783 -14.35 4.98 -50.98
C GLY A 783 -13.43 5.58 -52.04
N ALA A 784 -13.83 6.70 -52.65
CA ALA A 784 -12.94 7.48 -53.50
C ALA A 784 -11.98 8.33 -52.64
N PHE A 785 -10.84 8.70 -53.19
CA PHE A 785 -9.96 9.74 -52.66
C PHE A 785 -9.75 10.80 -53.75
N GLU A 786 -10.08 12.05 -53.47
CA GLU A 786 -9.89 13.17 -54.41
C GLU A 786 -9.02 14.25 -53.78
N MET A 787 -8.05 14.75 -54.54
CA MET A 787 -7.22 15.89 -54.20
C MET A 787 -7.29 16.94 -55.31
N ARG A 788 -7.62 18.18 -54.96
CA ARG A 788 -7.73 19.32 -55.86
C ARG A 788 -6.66 20.36 -55.51
N SER A 789 -6.00 20.88 -56.54
CA SER A 789 -5.12 22.03 -56.38
C SER A 789 -5.92 23.24 -55.90
N THR A 790 -5.35 24.01 -54.99
CA THR A 790 -5.88 25.32 -54.58
C THR A 790 -5.65 26.40 -55.64
N ALA A 791 -4.73 26.17 -56.58
CA ALA A 791 -4.42 27.08 -57.68
C ALA A 791 -4.38 26.31 -59.02
N GLY A 792 -5.24 26.69 -59.96
CA GLY A 792 -5.15 26.23 -61.35
C GLY A 792 -5.85 24.91 -61.67
N GLY A 793 -6.95 24.54 -61.01
CA GLY A 793 -7.93 23.55 -61.50
C GLY A 793 -7.50 22.08 -61.59
N ALA A 794 -6.21 21.79 -61.44
CA ALA A 794 -5.67 20.44 -61.50
C ALA A 794 -6.21 19.57 -60.36
N ARG A 795 -6.44 18.29 -60.63
CA ARG A 795 -6.93 17.34 -59.63
C ARG A 795 -6.39 15.93 -59.85
N VAL A 796 -6.36 15.16 -58.76
CA VAL A 796 -6.04 13.73 -58.74
C VAL A 796 -7.19 13.02 -58.06
N ALA A 797 -7.65 11.92 -58.62
CA ALA A 797 -8.67 11.08 -58.00
C ALA A 797 -8.29 9.61 -58.10
N LEU A 798 -8.58 8.88 -57.04
CA LEU A 798 -8.52 7.43 -56.97
C LEU A 798 -9.93 6.94 -56.64
N ASP A 799 -10.54 6.17 -57.52
CA ASP A 799 -11.85 5.57 -57.32
C ASP A 799 -11.86 4.10 -57.76
N HIS A 800 -13.04 3.48 -57.81
CA HIS A 800 -13.22 2.09 -58.23
C HIS A 800 -12.75 1.80 -59.68
N THR A 801 -12.48 2.82 -60.49
CA THR A 801 -11.95 2.69 -61.87
C THR A 801 -10.43 2.88 -61.94
N GLY A 802 -9.77 3.29 -60.85
CA GLY A 802 -8.32 3.47 -60.75
C GLY A 802 -7.89 4.92 -60.50
N LEU A 803 -6.58 5.19 -60.66
CA LEU A 803 -5.98 6.52 -60.47
C LEU A 803 -6.12 7.35 -61.75
N ALA A 804 -6.60 8.58 -61.62
CA ALA A 804 -6.67 9.54 -62.71
C ALA A 804 -6.11 10.91 -62.30
N VAL A 805 -5.39 11.55 -63.22
CA VAL A 805 -4.77 12.88 -63.04
C VAL A 805 -5.27 13.80 -64.14
N TRP A 806 -5.77 14.98 -63.76
CA TRP A 806 -6.25 16.02 -64.66
C TRP A 806 -5.40 17.28 -64.52
N ASP A 807 -5.13 17.94 -65.65
CA ASP A 807 -4.51 19.26 -65.66
C ASP A 807 -5.52 20.37 -65.31
N GLY A 808 -5.04 21.62 -65.26
CA GLY A 808 -5.86 22.78 -64.94
C GLY A 808 -6.95 23.14 -65.93
N SER A 809 -6.90 22.57 -67.15
CA SER A 809 -7.96 22.71 -68.15
C SER A 809 -9.06 21.65 -67.99
N GLY A 810 -8.89 20.70 -67.05
CA GLY A 810 -9.79 19.56 -66.88
C GLY A 810 -9.49 18.39 -67.83
N THR A 811 -8.36 18.41 -68.54
CA THR A 811 -7.96 17.33 -69.46
C THR A 811 -7.27 16.23 -68.67
N MET A 812 -7.73 14.97 -68.84
CA MET A 812 -7.08 13.81 -68.21
C MET A 812 -5.73 13.56 -68.89
N ARG A 813 -4.66 13.53 -68.10
CA ARG A 813 -3.28 13.34 -68.58
C ARG A 813 -2.76 11.95 -68.32
N VAL A 814 -3.24 11.32 -67.24
CA VAL A 814 -2.80 9.99 -66.81
C VAL A 814 -4.01 9.21 -66.31
N LYS A 815 -4.14 7.95 -66.74
CA LYS A 815 -5.08 6.95 -66.20
C LYS A 815 -4.31 5.66 -65.94
N VAL A 816 -4.41 5.15 -64.71
CA VAL A 816 -3.88 3.84 -64.30
C VAL A 816 -5.03 3.04 -63.71
N GLY A 817 -5.49 2.02 -64.43
CA GLY A 817 -6.69 1.24 -64.08
C GLY A 817 -7.55 0.94 -65.31
N LYS A 818 -8.84 0.71 -65.11
CA LYS A 818 -9.77 0.41 -66.20
C LYS A 818 -9.90 1.66 -67.09
N ILE A 819 -9.57 1.50 -68.36
CA ILE A 819 -9.71 2.53 -69.41
C ILE A 819 -11.08 2.38 -70.06
#